data_AF-A0A9P5ERZ4-F1
#
_entry.id   AF-A0A9P5ERZ4-F1
#
_cell.length_a   1.000
_cell.length_b   1.000
_cell.length_c   1.000
_cell.angle_alpha   90.00
_cell.angle_beta   90.00
_cell.angle_gamma   90.00
#
_symmetry.space_group_name_H-M   'P 1'
#
loop_
_entity.id
_entity.type
_entity.pdbx_description
1 polymer ?
#
loop_
_entity_poly.entity_id
_entity_poly.type
_entity_poly.pdbx_seq_one_letter_code
_entity_poly.pdbx_strand_id
1 'polypeptide(L)'
;MPEKETTKPTRAHDASAPLSPLSARQAVSSPRPRDRSADHASTREDILDAFLGSPSMQPLSRRPTFDSTRRTVSPPNSVKAFAAARRRGQEHRPDSDSEDEDGYERVPDKPLGSSRSCHSRSHNTCGHRNSLGLATTEVDGTHSRDQVHPKDRLYIDFDYLETLAHAEDGERPGSTDFVNLPDSAMPHSAPMFTADGDFIDVVTERVSISQEKANAVSNVHVRVSEQHPEQSRFNFFSSALESTIHAAQFGDLVLPGENIRTLFDFPDEEPDGVWWLNMNNPTGSEAWTICKAFGIHPLTIEDIIHQESREKIELFPSYYFACFRSFATVDEPDGHGVDYHPFNVYVVVFREGIISFSFTPNSHASRVRFRISQLKEQVSLSSDWICYALIDDIVDSFGPGINQIEKEADAIEDQVFITRPEDNQVFLRRIGLTRKNVMSLMRLLGGKADVLRAFTKRCTEDYDVTPRMDIALYLSDIQDHAVTMMNSLVHFDTMLSRSHSNYLAQLSIDNIDMGNRTNDFLSRVTVIATIIVPLNVHTIKAPILSAAGFFTLALATVVPRSTKVDYNGFKGLRITLPEDAEGVADQISELAAAILNPGSKEKLDVVASPENVDAISQLAVNTTVLVEDIGAAFAEEETATVYAVPSETWFTAYHSYADHLQFLRDLQGGFPSQSEIVTVGTSVQGRALTGIHIWGSGGKGSKPAVIFHGTVHAREWISTMTTEYMAFQLLTKYSTDSAVKALVDKFDFYITPVVNPDGFVYTQSTDRLWRKNRQTQSGSSCVGRDPNRNWPYKWELTGGASTNPCSETYKGAAAADTPEIRGLKAQVDSLSASRGIQFYIDFHSYGQYILWPYGYDCSYVAPDDAALQAMAQIGATGIRGVSGTSYTIGNACRALYATTGDSTDYIHGVGKSKYTYTLELRDRGTYGFSLPASQIQATVRETWAGVLAMLRAA
;
A
#
# COMPACT_ATOMS: atom_id res chain seq x y z
N MET A 1 29.67 42.28 -40.02
CA MET A 1 29.35 42.68 -41.42
C MET A 1 28.47 41.61 -42.05
N PRO A 2 27.70 41.92 -43.12
CA PRO A 2 26.32 41.42 -43.21
C PRO A 2 25.95 40.79 -44.57
N GLU A 3 24.70 40.31 -44.67
CA GLU A 3 23.73 40.85 -45.63
C GLU A 3 22.31 40.77 -44.98
N LYS A 4 21.35 41.72 -45.06
CA LYS A 4 20.87 42.70 -46.07
C LYS A 4 19.97 42.05 -47.16
N GLU A 5 18.82 42.61 -47.56
CA GLU A 5 18.12 43.86 -47.15
C GLU A 5 16.64 43.92 -47.63
N THR A 6 15.95 45.04 -47.33
CA THR A 6 14.73 45.60 -48.02
C THR A 6 13.37 44.87 -47.87
N THR A 7 12.19 45.52 -47.80
CA THR A 7 11.86 46.97 -47.72
C THR A 7 10.56 47.28 -46.92
N LYS A 8 10.34 48.56 -46.64
CA LYS A 8 9.22 49.24 -45.91
C LYS A 8 8.60 50.29 -46.90
N PRO A 9 7.83 51.38 -46.55
CA PRO A 9 7.05 51.75 -45.35
C PRO A 9 5.69 52.52 -45.59
N THR A 10 4.93 52.77 -44.49
CA THR A 10 4.03 53.96 -44.22
C THR A 10 2.77 54.20 -45.09
N ARG A 11 1.71 54.96 -44.69
CA ARG A 11 1.38 55.90 -43.55
C ARG A 11 -0.18 55.87 -43.32
N ALA A 12 -0.94 56.64 -42.49
CA ALA A 12 -0.77 57.82 -41.61
C ALA A 12 -1.92 58.01 -40.55
N HIS A 13 -1.65 58.86 -39.54
CA HIS A 13 -2.43 59.97 -38.91
C HIS A 13 -3.94 60.18 -39.25
N ASP A 14 -4.81 60.74 -38.38
CA ASP A 14 -4.70 61.27 -36.99
C ASP A 14 -6.11 61.50 -36.36
N ALA A 15 -6.19 61.66 -35.02
CA ALA A 15 -7.17 62.48 -34.23
C ALA A 15 -8.72 62.29 -34.41
N SER A 16 -9.64 62.60 -33.46
CA SER A 16 -9.62 62.98 -32.03
C SER A 16 -11.03 62.79 -31.41
N ALA A 17 -11.15 62.68 -30.08
CA ALA A 17 -12.43 62.75 -29.32
C ALA A 17 -12.94 64.23 -29.20
N PRO A 18 -14.15 64.59 -28.66
CA PRO A 18 -14.69 64.15 -27.36
C PRO A 18 -16.25 64.17 -27.12
N LEU A 19 -16.65 63.81 -25.87
CA LEU A 19 -17.84 64.24 -25.08
C LEU A 19 -19.30 63.80 -25.41
N SER A 20 -20.07 63.57 -24.33
CA SER A 20 -21.54 63.32 -24.24
C SER A 20 -22.29 64.61 -23.84
N PRO A 21 -23.66 64.75 -23.92
CA PRO A 21 -24.56 64.16 -22.89
C PRO A 21 -26.09 63.94 -23.20
N LEU A 22 -26.75 63.14 -22.34
CA LEU A 22 -28.13 63.24 -21.75
C LEU A 22 -29.46 63.41 -22.56
N SER A 23 -30.51 62.77 -21.98
CA SER A 23 -31.95 63.18 -21.92
C SER A 23 -32.88 62.90 -23.13
N ALA A 24 -34.19 62.58 -22.99
CA ALA A 24 -35.02 61.88 -21.98
C ALA A 24 -36.48 61.71 -22.49
N ARG A 25 -37.27 60.77 -21.95
CA ARG A 25 -38.76 60.87 -21.80
C ARG A 25 -39.36 59.77 -20.90
N GLN A 26 -40.55 60.04 -20.32
CA GLN A 26 -41.30 59.16 -19.40
C GLN A 26 -42.75 58.98 -19.85
N ALA A 27 -43.39 57.84 -19.54
CA ALA A 27 -44.82 57.61 -19.23
C ALA A 27 -45.21 56.11 -19.34
N VAL A 28 -46.27 55.56 -18.73
CA VAL A 28 -46.79 55.64 -17.33
C VAL A 28 -47.87 54.55 -17.13
N SER A 29 -48.03 54.03 -15.90
CA SER A 29 -49.17 53.24 -15.37
C SER A 29 -49.52 51.83 -15.91
N SER A 30 -49.91 50.97 -14.95
CA SER A 30 -50.57 49.66 -15.11
C SER A 30 -52.09 49.74 -14.89
N PRO A 31 -52.90 48.70 -15.23
CA PRO A 31 -53.49 47.89 -14.13
C PRO A 31 -53.74 46.39 -14.41
N ARG A 32 -54.05 45.63 -13.35
CA ARG A 32 -54.75 44.30 -13.33
C ARG A 32 -56.25 44.52 -12.94
N PRO A 33 -57.12 43.50 -12.66
CA PRO A 33 -57.13 42.04 -12.92
C PRO A 33 -58.44 41.54 -13.59
N ARG A 34 -58.59 40.19 -13.77
CA ARG A 34 -59.82 39.33 -13.89
C ARG A 34 -59.66 38.23 -14.96
N ASP A 35 -60.33 37.06 -14.94
CA ASP A 35 -60.96 36.23 -13.88
C ASP A 35 -61.17 34.79 -14.45
N ARG A 36 -61.62 33.86 -13.59
CA ARG A 36 -62.42 32.62 -13.82
C ARG A 36 -62.82 32.23 -15.27
N SER A 37 -62.63 31.00 -15.81
CA SER A 37 -62.77 29.59 -15.35
C SER A 37 -64.07 28.89 -15.79
N ALA A 38 -63.95 27.94 -16.73
CA ALA A 38 -64.93 26.93 -17.19
C ALA A 38 -64.21 26.01 -18.22
N ASP A 39 -64.50 24.71 -18.42
CA ASP A 39 -65.39 23.81 -17.66
C ASP A 39 -65.05 22.32 -17.86
N HIS A 40 -65.77 21.49 -17.09
CA HIS A 40 -66.16 20.07 -17.29
C HIS A 40 -66.23 19.50 -18.74
N ALA A 41 -66.18 18.18 -19.01
CA ALA A 41 -66.01 16.95 -18.19
C ALA A 41 -65.83 15.68 -19.10
N SER A 42 -66.10 14.50 -18.53
CA SER A 42 -66.18 13.12 -19.08
C SER A 42 -64.91 12.29 -18.91
N THR A 43 -64.83 11.24 -18.07
CA THR A 43 -65.68 10.03 -17.86
C THR A 43 -65.58 8.97 -18.96
N ARG A 44 -65.46 7.66 -18.67
CA ARG A 44 -65.17 6.89 -17.42
C ARG A 44 -65.03 5.39 -17.81
N GLU A 45 -64.76 4.56 -16.81
CA GLU A 45 -65.04 3.13 -16.69
C GLU A 45 -64.01 2.14 -17.23
N ASP A 46 -63.82 0.98 -16.61
CA ASP A 46 -63.65 0.52 -15.19
C ASP A 46 -63.01 -0.91 -15.39
N ILE A 47 -62.84 -1.92 -14.53
CA ILE A 47 -63.19 -2.32 -13.15
C ILE A 47 -62.23 -3.45 -12.71
N LEU A 48 -62.29 -3.91 -11.44
CA LEU A 48 -61.58 -5.06 -10.83
C LEU A 48 -60.07 -4.84 -10.53
N ASP A 49 -59.60 -4.62 -9.30
CA ASP A 49 -59.94 -5.12 -7.93
C ASP A 49 -59.58 -6.60 -7.67
N ALA A 50 -59.08 -7.00 -6.49
CA ALA A 50 -58.48 -6.30 -5.34
C ALA A 50 -57.88 -7.36 -4.37
N PHE A 51 -57.33 -6.96 -3.21
CA PHE A 51 -57.84 -7.33 -1.86
C PHE A 51 -56.90 -6.86 -0.71
N LEU A 52 -57.44 -6.00 0.19
CA LEU A 52 -57.08 -5.75 1.62
C LEU A 52 -55.61 -5.53 2.07
N GLY A 53 -55.25 -4.56 2.93
CA GLY A 53 -55.98 -3.40 3.48
C GLY A 53 -55.77 -3.14 4.99
N SER A 54 -55.18 -1.99 5.37
CA SER A 54 -55.23 -1.38 6.74
C SER A 54 -54.81 0.11 6.70
N PRO A 55 -55.10 0.94 7.73
CA PRO A 55 -55.31 2.39 7.52
C PRO A 55 -54.27 3.38 8.12
N SER A 56 -54.08 4.48 7.38
CA SER A 56 -53.82 5.88 7.80
C SER A 56 -53.06 6.24 9.10
N MET A 57 -51.99 7.02 8.94
CA MET A 57 -51.91 8.38 9.52
C MET A 57 -51.18 9.34 8.56
N GLN A 58 -51.38 10.65 8.73
CA GLN A 58 -50.93 11.70 7.79
C GLN A 58 -49.57 12.33 8.16
N PRO A 59 -48.86 12.96 7.19
CA PRO A 59 -47.49 13.43 7.38
C PRO A 59 -47.40 14.84 8.02
N LEU A 60 -46.25 15.14 8.62
CA LEU A 60 -45.83 16.51 8.94
C LEU A 60 -44.57 16.89 8.14
N SER A 61 -44.42 18.19 7.90
CA SER A 61 -43.60 18.74 6.81
C SER A 61 -42.15 19.06 7.20
N ARG A 62 -41.29 19.08 6.17
CA ARG A 62 -39.89 19.53 6.26
C ARG A 62 -39.79 20.93 6.87
N ARG A 63 -38.77 21.14 7.71
CA ARG A 63 -38.20 22.45 8.05
C ARG A 63 -36.74 22.54 7.56
N PRO A 64 -36.20 23.76 7.35
CA PRO A 64 -34.95 23.96 6.63
C PRO A 64 -33.71 23.58 7.45
N THR A 65 -32.60 23.37 6.73
CA THR A 65 -31.23 23.22 7.24
C THR A 65 -30.81 24.40 8.11
N PHE A 66 -30.07 24.12 9.18
CA PHE A 66 -29.51 25.14 10.07
C PHE A 66 -28.03 25.39 9.76
N ASP A 67 -27.55 26.59 10.12
CA ASP A 67 -26.21 27.10 9.85
C ASP A 67 -25.10 26.27 10.52
N SER A 68 -24.07 25.90 9.77
CA SER A 68 -22.97 25.01 10.19
C SER A 68 -21.76 25.75 10.78
N THR A 69 -21.99 26.84 11.51
CA THR A 69 -20.93 27.71 12.08
C THR A 69 -20.73 27.56 13.61
N ARG A 70 -20.80 26.32 14.13
CA ARG A 70 -20.26 25.93 15.46
C ARG A 70 -20.16 24.40 15.60
N ARG A 71 -18.98 23.83 15.29
CA ARG A 71 -18.51 22.58 15.90
C ARG A 71 -17.51 22.91 17.02
N THR A 72 -17.37 22.00 17.97
CA THR A 72 -16.63 22.21 19.22
C THR A 72 -15.12 22.19 19.01
N VAL A 73 -14.42 23.16 19.60
CA VAL A 73 -12.97 23.05 19.84
C VAL A 73 -12.71 21.84 20.74
N SER A 74 -11.60 21.13 20.50
CA SER A 74 -11.12 20.01 21.33
C SER A 74 -11.08 20.38 22.82
N PRO A 75 -11.21 19.40 23.74
CA PRO A 75 -10.97 19.66 25.16
C PRO A 75 -9.55 20.23 25.38
N PRO A 76 -9.34 21.08 26.39
CA PRO A 76 -8.00 21.56 26.72
C PRO A 76 -7.12 20.38 27.13
N ASN A 77 -5.82 20.39 26.76
CA ASN A 77 -4.86 19.33 27.03
C ASN A 77 -5.03 18.75 28.44
N SER A 78 -5.01 17.41 28.57
CA SER A 78 -5.41 16.65 29.77
C SER A 78 -4.82 17.20 31.08
N VAL A 79 -3.57 17.67 31.08
CA VAL A 79 -2.91 18.33 32.22
C VAL A 79 -3.67 19.57 32.74
N LYS A 80 -4.24 20.42 31.88
CA LYS A 80 -5.01 21.60 32.29
C LYS A 80 -6.32 21.24 32.99
N ALA A 81 -6.89 20.06 32.72
CA ALA A 81 -8.04 19.54 33.47
C ALA A 81 -7.64 19.18 34.91
N PHE A 82 -6.48 18.54 35.11
CA PHE A 82 -5.97 18.20 36.45
C PHE A 82 -5.66 19.43 37.32
N ALA A 83 -5.06 20.48 36.74
CA ALA A 83 -4.82 21.75 37.44
C ALA A 83 -6.12 22.50 37.86
N ALA A 84 -7.28 22.11 37.32
CA ALA A 84 -8.61 22.59 37.71
C ALA A 84 -9.39 21.59 38.59
N ALA A 85 -9.00 20.31 38.62
CA ALA A 85 -9.54 19.30 39.53
C ALA A 85 -8.93 19.45 40.93
N ARG A 86 -7.61 19.60 41.04
CA ARG A 86 -6.90 19.66 42.33
C ARG A 86 -7.31 20.90 43.16
N ARG A 87 -7.58 22.03 42.51
CA ARG A 87 -8.13 23.25 43.15
C ARG A 87 -9.47 23.01 43.85
N ARG A 88 -10.41 22.29 43.21
CA ARG A 88 -11.70 21.94 43.82
C ARG A 88 -11.59 20.95 44.98
N GLY A 89 -10.49 20.19 45.06
CA GLY A 89 -10.14 19.39 46.24
C GLY A 89 -9.54 20.19 47.40
N GLN A 90 -9.03 21.40 47.15
CA GLN A 90 -8.48 22.30 48.18
C GLN A 90 -9.55 23.22 48.79
N GLU A 91 -10.61 23.56 48.06
CA GLU A 91 -11.73 24.37 48.55
C GLU A 91 -12.68 23.62 49.51
N HIS A 92 -12.48 22.30 49.73
CA HIS A 92 -13.28 21.47 50.63
C HIS A 92 -12.40 20.64 51.59
N ARG A 93 -11.80 21.31 52.56
CA ARG A 93 -11.45 20.72 53.87
C ARG A 93 -12.17 21.52 54.97
N PRO A 94 -12.93 20.88 55.86
CA PRO A 94 -13.33 21.51 57.12
C PRO A 94 -12.13 21.54 58.08
N ASP A 95 -12.03 22.59 58.88
CA ASP A 95 -11.04 22.67 59.95
C ASP A 95 -11.28 21.62 61.04
N SER A 96 -10.20 21.18 61.69
CA SER A 96 -10.23 20.17 62.76
C SER A 96 -9.84 20.80 64.10
N ASP A 97 -10.83 21.23 64.87
CA ASP A 97 -10.67 21.47 66.31
C ASP A 97 -10.87 20.16 67.10
N SER A 98 -10.22 20.09 68.26
CA SER A 98 -10.12 18.90 69.12
C SER A 98 -11.13 18.89 70.27
N GLU A 99 -11.60 17.70 70.68
CA GLU A 99 -12.05 17.43 72.06
C GLU A 99 -12.04 15.91 72.37
N ASP A 100 -12.06 15.54 73.65
CA ASP A 100 -11.71 14.20 74.20
C ASP A 100 -12.91 13.21 74.35
N GLU A 101 -12.63 11.90 74.47
CA GLU A 101 -12.93 11.05 75.66
C GLU A 101 -12.66 9.52 75.45
N ASP A 102 -12.53 8.77 76.56
CA ASP A 102 -12.21 7.33 76.67
C ASP A 102 -13.45 6.39 76.56
N GLY A 103 -13.26 5.09 76.19
CA GLY A 103 -14.40 4.13 76.18
C GLY A 103 -14.21 2.63 75.86
N TYR A 104 -13.56 1.85 76.75
CA TYR A 104 -13.77 0.40 77.06
C TYR A 104 -13.87 -0.76 75.99
N GLU A 105 -13.10 -1.84 76.25
CA GLU A 105 -13.39 -3.32 76.20
C GLU A 105 -14.46 -3.95 75.23
N ARG A 106 -14.35 -5.16 74.64
CA ARG A 106 -13.51 -6.39 74.84
C ARG A 106 -13.62 -7.42 73.66
N VAL A 107 -12.54 -8.15 73.35
CA VAL A 107 -12.34 -9.65 73.23
C VAL A 107 -13.60 -10.57 73.10
N PRO A 108 -13.69 -11.69 72.29
CA PRO A 108 -12.63 -12.67 71.90
C PRO A 108 -12.64 -13.43 70.51
N ASP A 109 -11.56 -14.19 70.28
CA ASP A 109 -11.47 -15.60 69.75
C ASP A 109 -11.41 -16.05 68.25
N LYS A 110 -10.81 -17.25 68.08
CA LYS A 110 -10.50 -18.00 66.84
C LYS A 110 -11.44 -19.20 66.60
N PRO A 111 -11.28 -19.92 65.47
CA PRO A 111 -11.02 -21.38 65.59
C PRO A 111 -9.84 -21.91 64.74
N LEU A 112 -9.55 -23.22 64.84
CA LEU A 112 -8.43 -23.94 64.20
C LEU A 112 -8.87 -25.27 63.55
N GLY A 113 -8.10 -25.72 62.54
CA GLY A 113 -7.94 -27.14 62.18
C GLY A 113 -8.69 -27.65 60.91
N SER A 114 -8.26 -28.74 60.26
CA SER A 114 -7.01 -29.51 60.44
C SER A 114 -6.66 -30.44 59.26
N SER A 115 -5.36 -30.59 58.96
CA SER A 115 -4.63 -31.85 58.66
C SER A 115 -5.23 -32.95 57.75
N ARG A 116 -4.48 -33.34 56.70
CA ARG A 116 -3.90 -34.70 56.54
C ARG A 116 -2.92 -34.83 55.36
N SER A 117 -2.13 -35.92 55.33
CA SER A 117 -1.09 -36.21 54.32
C SER A 117 -1.03 -37.70 53.93
N CYS A 118 -0.65 -37.98 52.67
CA CYS A 118 -0.10 -39.23 52.11
C CYS A 118 0.56 -38.84 50.75
N HIS A 119 1.82 -39.07 50.38
CA HIS A 119 2.71 -40.24 50.36
C HIS A 119 2.38 -41.35 49.33
N SER A 120 3.13 -41.37 48.22
CA SER A 120 3.66 -42.59 47.55
C SER A 120 4.88 -42.22 46.67
N ARG A 121 5.61 -43.20 46.12
CA ARG A 121 6.96 -43.02 45.53
C ARG A 121 7.18 -43.87 44.27
N SER A 122 8.26 -43.52 43.54
CA SER A 122 9.08 -44.36 42.61
C SER A 122 8.71 -44.31 41.11
N HIS A 123 9.62 -44.60 40.15
CA HIS A 123 10.94 -45.27 40.25
C HIS A 123 11.98 -44.81 39.18
N ASN A 124 13.27 -44.97 39.51
CA ASN A 124 14.44 -45.23 38.63
C ASN A 124 15.11 -44.15 37.74
N THR A 125 16.32 -44.50 37.31
CA THR A 125 17.42 -43.63 36.85
C THR A 125 18.19 -44.20 35.65
N CYS A 126 18.61 -43.32 34.73
CA CYS A 126 19.77 -43.44 33.83
C CYS A 126 20.01 -42.07 33.13
N GLY A 127 21.21 -41.69 32.69
CA GLY A 127 22.52 -42.33 32.88
C GLY A 127 23.51 -41.98 31.75
N HIS A 128 24.47 -41.08 32.02
CA HIS A 128 25.53 -40.61 31.09
C HIS A 128 25.04 -39.77 29.87
N ARG A 129 25.87 -38.96 29.19
CA ARG A 129 27.34 -39.02 29.06
C ARG A 129 28.02 -37.64 28.83
N ASN A 130 29.09 -37.43 29.61
CA ASN A 130 30.30 -36.58 29.49
C ASN A 130 30.40 -35.45 28.45
N SER A 131 30.92 -34.30 28.90
CA SER A 131 31.80 -33.40 28.13
C SER A 131 33.11 -33.10 28.91
N LEU A 132 34.19 -33.74 28.48
CA LEU A 132 35.60 -33.38 28.74
C LEU A 132 36.19 -33.04 27.35
N GLY A 133 37.12 -32.09 27.16
CA GLY A 133 37.80 -31.16 28.06
C GLY A 133 38.85 -30.35 27.28
N LEU A 134 39.77 -29.64 27.99
CA LEU A 134 40.74 -28.61 27.51
C LEU A 134 40.09 -27.22 27.33
N ALA A 135 40.53 -26.09 27.93
CA ALA A 135 41.86 -25.58 28.33
C ALA A 135 42.74 -25.16 27.12
N THR A 136 43.47 -24.05 27.10
CA THR A 136 44.00 -23.12 28.14
C THR A 136 43.75 -21.63 27.73
N THR A 137 44.09 -20.55 28.45
CA THR A 137 45.03 -20.26 29.57
C THR A 137 44.46 -19.22 30.55
N GLU A 138 44.86 -19.32 31.81
CA GLU A 138 44.73 -18.23 32.80
C GLU A 138 45.84 -17.18 32.62
N VAL A 139 45.56 -15.92 32.97
CA VAL A 139 46.55 -14.97 33.49
C VAL A 139 45.91 -14.29 34.71
N ASP A 140 46.63 -14.30 35.84
CA ASP A 140 46.15 -13.83 37.15
C ASP A 140 46.18 -12.29 37.26
N GLY A 141 45.32 -11.71 38.10
CA GLY A 141 45.03 -10.28 38.15
C GLY A 141 44.17 -9.87 39.35
N THR A 142 44.69 -10.04 40.56
CA THR A 142 43.94 -9.86 41.82
C THR A 142 43.57 -8.40 42.16
N HIS A 143 42.30 -8.02 41.97
CA HIS A 143 41.58 -6.93 42.68
C HIS A 143 40.08 -7.11 42.42
N SER A 144 39.13 -6.84 43.34
CA SER A 144 39.15 -6.67 44.80
C SER A 144 37.78 -7.14 45.34
N ARG A 145 37.61 -7.31 46.65
CA ARG A 145 36.33 -7.76 47.25
C ARG A 145 35.12 -6.93 46.78
N ASP A 146 34.11 -7.61 46.24
CA ASP A 146 32.79 -7.02 46.02
C ASP A 146 32.23 -6.44 47.34
N GLN A 147 31.87 -5.16 47.31
CA GLN A 147 30.96 -4.61 48.31
C GLN A 147 29.54 -5.01 47.92
N VAL A 148 28.82 -5.66 48.83
CA VAL A 148 27.41 -6.00 48.60
C VAL A 148 26.57 -4.72 48.75
N HIS A 149 26.46 -3.96 47.67
CA HIS A 149 25.55 -2.84 47.57
C HIS A 149 24.08 -3.32 47.64
N PRO A 150 23.15 -2.49 48.15
CA PRO A 150 21.72 -2.78 48.08
C PRO A 150 21.29 -3.00 46.63
N LYS A 151 20.41 -3.97 46.36
CA LYS A 151 20.01 -4.35 45.00
C LYS A 151 19.11 -3.33 44.29
N ASP A 152 18.65 -2.32 45.02
CA ASP A 152 17.43 -1.57 44.69
C ASP A 152 17.71 -0.08 44.40
N ARG A 153 18.96 0.27 44.08
CA ARG A 153 19.40 1.61 43.63
C ARG A 153 20.26 1.52 42.38
N LEU A 154 20.21 2.55 41.54
CA LEU A 154 21.04 2.65 40.34
C LEU A 154 22.54 2.64 40.68
N TYR A 155 23.32 1.84 39.94
CA TYR A 155 24.78 1.88 39.93
C TYR A 155 25.26 2.63 38.68
N ILE A 156 26.19 3.57 38.86
CA ILE A 156 26.85 4.32 37.80
C ILE A 156 28.37 4.14 37.98
N ASP A 157 29.04 3.65 36.95
CA ASP A 157 30.49 3.55 36.86
C ASP A 157 31.06 4.89 36.38
N PHE A 158 31.42 5.75 37.34
CA PHE A 158 31.91 7.09 37.07
C PHE A 158 33.30 7.10 36.42
N ASP A 159 34.13 6.07 36.63
CA ASP A 159 35.46 5.95 36.03
C ASP A 159 35.35 5.87 34.49
N TYR A 160 34.30 5.22 33.97
CA TYR A 160 33.99 5.21 32.53
C TYR A 160 33.50 6.58 32.00
N LEU A 161 32.75 7.34 32.81
CA LEU A 161 32.27 8.67 32.41
C LEU A 161 33.39 9.72 32.41
N GLU A 162 34.29 9.68 33.40
CA GLU A 162 35.50 10.51 33.44
C GLU A 162 36.46 10.15 32.30
N THR A 163 36.59 8.85 31.97
CA THR A 163 37.36 8.40 30.81
C THR A 163 36.82 8.96 29.49
N LEU A 164 35.49 9.08 29.34
CA LEU A 164 34.87 9.67 28.14
C LEU A 164 35.19 11.17 28.04
N ALA A 165 34.96 11.94 29.11
CA ALA A 165 35.23 13.37 29.14
C ALA A 165 36.72 13.71 28.88
N HIS A 166 37.65 12.93 29.46
CA HIS A 166 39.08 13.10 29.23
C HIS A 166 39.55 12.63 27.84
N ALA A 167 38.82 11.75 27.17
CA ALA A 167 39.11 11.37 25.78
C ALA A 167 38.74 12.50 24.81
N GLU A 168 37.59 13.17 25.00
CA GLU A 168 37.18 14.33 24.20
C GLU A 168 38.18 15.50 24.33
N ASP A 169 38.69 15.75 25.54
CA ASP A 169 39.76 16.73 25.80
C ASP A 169 41.08 16.43 25.07
N GLY A 170 41.35 15.17 24.76
CA GLY A 170 42.57 14.73 24.09
C GLY A 170 42.64 15.06 22.60
N GLU A 171 41.51 15.29 21.93
CA GLU A 171 41.46 15.60 20.49
C GLU A 171 41.52 17.11 20.18
N ARG A 172 41.63 17.97 21.19
CA ARG A 172 41.74 19.43 21.05
C ARG A 172 42.98 19.81 20.19
N PRO A 173 42.82 20.49 19.03
CA PRO A 173 43.94 21.10 18.32
C PRO A 173 44.62 22.14 19.22
N GLY A 174 45.93 21.98 19.43
CA GLY A 174 46.63 22.60 20.55
C GLY A 174 46.53 24.13 20.62
N SER A 175 46.22 24.64 21.80
CA SER A 175 46.27 26.08 22.11
C SER A 175 47.70 26.53 22.37
N THR A 176 48.21 27.42 21.51
CA THR A 176 49.46 28.15 21.74
C THR A 176 49.29 29.64 21.43
N ASP A 177 49.94 30.47 22.24
CA ASP A 177 50.29 31.87 22.01
C ASP A 177 49.16 32.92 22.05
N PHE A 178 48.92 33.42 23.28
CA PHE A 178 48.47 34.80 23.52
C PHE A 178 49.49 35.79 22.93
N VAL A 179 49.16 36.45 21.81
CA VAL A 179 49.92 37.57 21.24
C VAL A 179 48.99 38.75 20.93
N ASN A 180 49.47 39.96 21.17
CA ASN A 180 48.69 41.19 21.12
C ASN A 180 48.65 41.87 19.74
N LEU A 181 47.47 42.40 19.39
CA LEU A 181 47.21 43.55 18.48
C LEU A 181 47.48 43.34 16.97
N PRO A 182 46.91 44.18 16.07
CA PRO A 182 46.11 45.41 16.31
C PRO A 182 44.69 45.43 15.69
N ASP A 183 43.95 46.50 15.96
CA ASP A 183 42.62 46.80 15.40
C ASP A 183 42.55 46.82 13.86
N SER A 184 41.53 46.18 13.28
CA SER A 184 40.61 46.82 12.29
C SER A 184 39.49 45.86 11.83
N ALA A 185 38.41 46.44 11.30
CA ALA A 185 37.30 45.78 10.58
C ALA A 185 36.37 44.82 11.37
N MET A 186 35.67 45.35 12.38
CA MET A 186 34.37 44.79 12.81
C MET A 186 33.28 45.04 11.76
N PRO A 187 32.38 44.08 11.54
CA PRO A 187 30.95 44.37 11.43
C PRO A 187 30.18 43.82 12.64
N HIS A 188 29.39 44.67 13.29
CA HIS A 188 28.36 44.24 14.24
C HIS A 188 27.18 43.60 13.46
N SER A 189 26.31 42.76 14.04
CA SER A 189 26.00 42.56 15.47
C SER A 189 25.56 41.12 15.78
N ALA A 190 25.97 40.60 16.94
CA ALA A 190 25.30 39.47 17.59
C ALA A 190 24.17 39.97 18.51
N PRO A 191 23.10 39.19 18.76
CA PRO A 191 22.08 39.52 19.75
C PRO A 191 22.66 39.48 21.18
N MET A 192 22.10 40.29 22.08
CA MET A 192 22.52 40.40 23.47
C MET A 192 21.42 39.84 24.38
N PHE A 193 21.77 38.91 25.27
CA PHE A 193 20.83 38.26 26.19
C PHE A 193 20.58 39.13 27.43
N THR A 194 19.35 39.06 27.96
CA THR A 194 18.99 39.44 29.33
C THR A 194 18.65 38.18 30.14
N ALA A 195 18.66 38.30 31.48
CA ALA A 195 18.57 37.14 32.38
C ALA A 195 17.23 36.38 32.32
N ASP A 196 16.16 37.01 31.83
CA ASP A 196 14.79 36.49 31.88
C ASP A 196 14.27 35.92 30.54
N GLY A 197 15.10 35.84 29.50
CA GLY A 197 14.93 34.93 28.37
C GLY A 197 13.89 35.25 27.28
N ASP A 198 13.27 36.43 27.26
CA ASP A 198 12.21 36.78 26.30
C ASP A 198 12.72 37.62 25.09
N PHE A 199 12.11 37.45 23.91
CA PHE A 199 12.60 38.03 22.64
C PHE A 199 11.97 39.38 22.29
N ILE A 200 12.79 40.36 21.84
CA ILE A 200 12.34 41.58 21.15
C ILE A 200 13.16 41.76 19.88
N ASP A 201 12.52 41.64 18.71
CA ASP A 201 13.14 41.89 17.41
C ASP A 201 13.07 43.38 17.02
N VAL A 202 14.23 44.00 16.80
CA VAL A 202 14.34 45.45 16.49
C VAL A 202 14.56 45.63 14.99
N VAL A 203 13.48 45.45 14.23
CA VAL A 203 13.46 45.66 12.78
C VAL A 203 13.77 47.11 12.44
N THR A 204 14.97 47.36 11.90
CA THR A 204 15.44 48.70 11.50
C THR A 204 15.13 49.02 10.03
N GLU A 205 13.84 49.03 9.67
CA GLU A 205 13.42 49.47 8.34
C GLU A 205 13.62 50.98 8.12
N ARG A 206 14.28 51.33 7.00
CA ARG A 206 14.39 52.71 6.55
C ARG A 206 13.11 53.15 5.84
N VAL A 207 12.35 54.02 6.50
CA VAL A 207 11.15 54.67 5.97
C VAL A 207 11.34 55.14 4.52
N SER A 208 10.56 54.56 3.61
CA SER A 208 10.45 54.96 2.21
C SER A 208 8.96 55.11 1.87
N ILE A 209 8.47 56.35 1.73
CA ILE A 209 7.04 56.66 1.69
C ILE A 209 6.52 56.65 0.24
N SER A 210 5.66 55.69 -0.11
CA SER A 210 4.73 55.85 -1.25
C SER A 210 3.49 54.94 -1.20
N GLN A 211 2.35 55.58 -0.95
CA GLN A 211 0.98 55.26 -1.40
C GLN A 211 0.19 54.08 -0.78
N GLU A 212 -0.96 54.47 -0.23
CA GLU A 212 -1.98 53.69 0.46
C GLU A 212 -2.83 52.72 -0.42
N LYS A 213 -3.65 51.92 0.29
CA LYS A 213 -5.00 51.44 -0.07
C LYS A 213 -5.14 50.32 -1.11
N ALA A 214 -5.41 49.11 -0.59
CA ALA A 214 -6.75 48.52 -0.69
C ALA A 214 -7.06 47.52 0.45
N ASN A 215 -8.34 47.48 0.86
CA ASN A 215 -9.05 46.40 1.56
C ASN A 215 -8.43 45.73 2.80
N ALA A 216 -8.96 46.09 3.98
CA ALA A 216 -8.85 45.29 5.19
C ALA A 216 -9.96 44.22 5.26
N VAL A 217 -9.57 42.94 5.36
CA VAL A 217 -10.37 41.87 5.96
C VAL A 217 -9.43 41.08 6.87
N SER A 218 -9.73 41.04 8.17
CA SER A 218 -8.78 40.60 9.20
C SER A 218 -8.81 39.09 9.45
N ASN A 219 -7.97 38.34 8.75
CA ASN A 219 -7.59 36.99 9.17
C ASN A 219 -6.41 37.07 10.15
N VAL A 220 -6.65 36.76 11.43
CA VAL A 220 -5.58 36.61 12.42
C VAL A 220 -4.88 35.27 12.18
N HIS A 221 -3.86 35.26 11.31
CA HIS A 221 -2.90 34.17 11.28
C HIS A 221 -2.03 34.24 12.53
N VAL A 222 -2.28 33.33 13.47
CA VAL A 222 -1.30 32.98 14.50
C VAL A 222 -0.09 32.42 13.76
N ARG A 223 1.03 33.15 13.73
CA ARG A 223 2.29 32.61 13.23
C ARG A 223 2.71 31.48 14.17
N VAL A 224 2.73 30.26 13.64
CA VAL A 224 3.40 29.14 14.31
C VAL A 224 4.88 29.49 14.41
N SER A 225 5.49 29.25 15.58
CA SER A 225 6.90 29.55 15.82
C SER A 225 7.79 28.72 14.87
N GLU A 226 8.74 29.37 14.21
CA GLU A 226 9.70 28.71 13.34
C GLU A 226 10.61 27.79 14.16
N GLN A 227 10.77 26.54 13.72
CA GLN A 227 11.46 25.52 14.49
C GLN A 227 12.98 25.67 14.35
N HIS A 228 13.62 26.36 15.30
CA HIS A 228 15.07 26.23 15.48
C HIS A 228 15.39 24.84 16.07
N PRO A 229 16.18 23.99 15.38
CA PRO A 229 16.64 22.73 15.96
C PRO A 229 17.66 23.01 17.08
N GLU A 230 17.67 22.18 18.13
CA GLU A 230 18.68 22.30 19.18
C GLU A 230 20.09 22.08 18.62
N GLN A 231 20.97 23.06 18.81
CA GLN A 231 22.37 22.98 18.39
C GLN A 231 23.24 22.17 19.38
N SER A 232 22.77 21.98 20.61
CA SER A 232 23.48 21.28 21.69
C SER A 232 23.30 19.76 21.58
N ARG A 233 24.43 19.03 21.49
CA ARG A 233 24.46 17.57 21.42
C ARG A 233 24.08 16.92 22.75
N PHE A 234 24.58 17.46 23.85
CA PHE A 234 24.32 16.97 25.19
C PHE A 234 23.48 17.99 25.97
N ASN A 235 22.50 17.49 26.73
CA ASN A 235 21.65 18.31 27.58
C ASN A 235 21.44 17.55 28.91
N PHE A 236 21.65 18.22 30.04
CA PHE A 236 21.44 17.64 31.36
C PHE A 236 20.49 18.49 32.19
N PHE A 237 19.37 17.89 32.58
CA PHE A 237 18.36 18.47 33.46
C PHE A 237 18.36 17.74 34.80
N SER A 238 18.12 18.45 35.90
CA SER A 238 17.84 17.89 37.22
C SER A 238 16.81 18.74 37.95
N SER A 239 15.95 18.13 38.77
CA SER A 239 14.95 18.85 39.57
C SER A 239 15.57 19.93 40.48
N ALA A 240 16.73 19.58 41.05
CA ALA A 240 17.52 20.42 41.96
C ALA A 240 18.27 21.57 41.26
N LEU A 241 18.27 21.62 39.92
CA LEU A 241 18.84 22.73 39.15
C LEU A 241 17.75 23.74 38.78
N GLU A 242 18.14 25.03 38.73
CA GLU A 242 17.25 26.11 38.26
C GLU A 242 17.06 26.08 36.74
N SER A 243 18.06 25.62 35.99
CA SER A 243 18.09 25.59 34.53
C SER A 243 18.66 24.27 33.99
N THR A 244 18.50 24.02 32.69
CA THR A 244 19.10 22.85 32.01
C THR A 244 20.50 23.21 31.53
N ILE A 245 21.47 22.34 31.77
CA ILE A 245 22.84 22.46 31.23
C ILE A 245 22.81 22.01 29.77
N HIS A 246 23.40 22.80 28.87
CA HIS A 246 23.46 22.55 27.43
C HIS A 246 24.93 22.53 26.97
N ALA A 247 25.35 21.47 26.28
CA ALA A 247 26.75 21.20 25.98
C ALA A 247 26.97 20.65 24.54
N ALA A 248 28.19 20.85 24.02
CA ALA A 248 28.59 20.36 22.69
C ALA A 248 29.30 19.00 22.77
N GLN A 249 30.10 18.78 23.81
CA GLN A 249 30.74 17.51 24.18
C GLN A 249 30.14 16.96 25.48
N PHE A 250 30.46 15.73 25.88
CA PHE A 250 30.00 15.19 27.16
C PHE A 250 30.75 15.82 28.34
N GLY A 251 32.06 16.06 28.19
CA GLY A 251 32.88 16.75 29.19
C GLY A 251 32.42 18.19 29.52
N ASP A 252 31.85 18.90 28.54
CA ASP A 252 31.33 20.27 28.70
C ASP A 252 30.10 20.38 29.65
N LEU A 253 29.54 19.26 30.13
CA LEU A 253 28.43 19.25 31.11
C LEU A 253 28.85 19.68 32.52
N VAL A 254 30.17 19.77 32.79
CA VAL A 254 30.76 20.02 34.12
C VAL A 254 31.82 21.11 34.02
N LEU A 255 31.94 21.99 35.02
CA LEU A 255 32.97 23.04 34.99
C LEU A 255 34.37 22.45 35.22
N PRO A 256 35.43 22.99 34.57
CA PRO A 256 36.79 22.46 34.71
C PRO A 256 37.30 22.43 36.16
N GLY A 257 37.35 21.22 36.75
CA GLY A 257 37.75 20.97 38.13
C GLY A 257 36.64 20.46 39.06
N GLU A 258 35.39 20.45 38.61
CA GLU A 258 34.29 19.72 39.26
C GLU A 258 34.26 18.25 38.80
N ASN A 259 33.52 17.39 39.50
CA ASN A 259 33.48 15.94 39.24
C ASN A 259 32.10 15.53 38.70
N ILE A 260 32.05 14.67 37.68
CA ILE A 260 30.81 14.24 37.00
C ILE A 260 29.75 13.68 37.97
N ARG A 261 30.17 13.11 39.12
CA ARG A 261 29.26 12.63 40.17
C ARG A 261 28.31 13.71 40.70
N THR A 262 28.73 14.98 40.79
CA THR A 262 27.91 16.06 41.35
C THR A 262 26.66 16.36 40.53
N LEU A 263 26.60 15.95 39.26
CA LEU A 263 25.39 16.05 38.44
C LEU A 263 24.27 15.09 38.90
N PHE A 264 24.63 13.97 39.52
CA PHE A 264 23.73 12.86 39.87
C PHE A 264 23.43 12.75 41.38
N ASP A 265 24.14 13.51 42.21
CA ASP A 265 23.89 13.63 43.64
C ASP A 265 22.77 14.66 43.91
N PHE A 266 21.81 14.32 44.78
CA PHE A 266 20.72 15.22 45.21
C PHE A 266 20.98 15.76 46.63
N PRO A 267 20.52 16.99 46.97
CA PRO A 267 20.54 17.49 48.34
C PRO A 267 19.69 16.63 49.28
N ASP A 268 20.09 16.51 50.56
CA ASP A 268 19.34 15.79 51.61
C ASP A 268 17.88 16.31 51.80
N GLU A 269 17.58 17.51 51.28
CA GLU A 269 16.27 18.16 51.34
C GLU A 269 15.31 17.74 50.20
N GLU A 270 15.81 17.16 49.08
CA GLU A 270 15.01 16.64 47.96
C GLU A 270 15.29 15.15 47.65
N PRO A 271 14.90 14.20 48.53
CA PRO A 271 15.19 12.77 48.35
C PRO A 271 14.42 12.07 47.21
N ASP A 272 13.37 12.70 46.67
CA ASP A 272 12.58 12.23 45.50
C ASP A 272 12.99 12.95 44.19
N GLY A 273 14.19 13.54 44.13
CA GLY A 273 14.71 14.25 42.96
C GLY A 273 14.88 13.36 41.71
N VAL A 274 14.91 13.99 40.52
CA VAL A 274 15.04 13.30 39.24
C VAL A 274 15.96 14.04 38.26
N TRP A 275 16.83 13.30 37.56
CA TRP A 275 17.72 13.79 36.51
C TRP A 275 17.35 13.24 35.12
N TRP A 276 17.74 13.96 34.07
CA TRP A 276 17.54 13.57 32.67
C TRP A 276 18.74 13.97 31.80
N LEU A 277 19.39 12.99 31.19
CA LEU A 277 20.43 13.16 30.17
C LEU A 277 19.85 12.94 28.76
N ASN A 278 19.83 13.96 27.91
CA ASN A 278 19.40 13.86 26.51
C ASN A 278 20.56 14.04 25.52
N MET A 279 20.71 13.05 24.63
CA MET A 279 21.73 12.99 23.57
C MET A 279 21.11 13.17 22.18
N ASN A 280 21.43 14.30 21.55
CA ASN A 280 21.11 14.64 20.17
C ASN A 280 22.31 14.33 19.27
N ASN A 281 22.15 13.38 18.34
CA ASN A 281 23.19 12.86 17.44
C ASN A 281 24.49 12.39 18.14
N PRO A 282 24.42 11.39 19.05
CA PRO A 282 25.59 10.80 19.66
C PRO A 282 26.36 9.89 18.68
N THR A 283 27.68 9.76 18.86
CA THR A 283 28.46 8.75 18.14
C THR A 283 28.26 7.36 18.75
N GLY A 284 28.51 6.30 17.98
CA GLY A 284 28.39 4.92 18.48
C GLY A 284 29.31 4.63 19.68
N SER A 285 30.47 5.29 19.74
CA SER A 285 31.43 5.24 20.85
C SER A 285 30.94 5.98 22.10
N GLU A 286 30.37 7.18 21.97
CA GLU A 286 29.73 7.90 23.08
C GLU A 286 28.57 7.07 23.66
N ALA A 287 27.65 6.63 22.79
CA ALA A 287 26.48 5.87 23.19
C ALA A 287 26.86 4.53 23.86
N TRP A 288 27.84 3.79 23.33
CA TRP A 288 28.32 2.57 23.97
C TRP A 288 28.93 2.82 25.34
N THR A 289 29.76 3.85 25.48
CA THR A 289 30.50 4.16 26.71
C THR A 289 29.54 4.62 27.81
N ILE A 290 28.60 5.52 27.49
CA ILE A 290 27.57 5.98 28.42
C ILE A 290 26.67 4.80 28.81
N CYS A 291 26.12 4.03 27.86
CA CYS A 291 25.28 2.89 28.19
C CYS A 291 25.97 1.86 29.10
N LYS A 292 27.27 1.61 28.86
CA LYS A 292 28.05 0.70 29.69
C LYS A 292 28.25 1.24 31.11
N ALA A 293 28.51 2.54 31.28
CA ALA A 293 28.66 3.17 32.59
C ALA A 293 27.40 3.07 33.46
N PHE A 294 26.22 3.13 32.84
CA PHE A 294 24.92 2.95 33.51
C PHE A 294 24.48 1.47 33.63
N GLY A 295 25.37 0.50 33.35
CA GLY A 295 25.08 -0.93 33.50
C GLY A 295 24.00 -1.49 32.57
N ILE A 296 23.73 -0.83 31.43
CA ILE A 296 22.66 -1.18 30.50
C ILE A 296 22.97 -2.54 29.84
N HIS A 297 21.93 -3.37 29.65
CA HIS A 297 22.07 -4.71 29.10
C HIS A 297 22.58 -4.67 27.65
N PRO A 298 23.56 -5.51 27.24
CA PRO A 298 24.20 -5.41 25.92
C PRO A 298 23.25 -5.41 24.71
N LEU A 299 22.13 -6.15 24.77
CA LEU A 299 21.12 -6.13 23.71
C LEU A 299 20.44 -4.76 23.55
N THR A 300 20.16 -4.04 24.64
CA THR A 300 19.63 -2.68 24.59
C THR A 300 20.65 -1.71 23.99
N ILE A 301 21.94 -1.91 24.25
CA ILE A 301 23.02 -1.14 23.62
C ILE A 301 23.08 -1.45 22.12
N GLU A 302 22.91 -2.72 21.73
CA GLU A 302 22.87 -3.18 20.35
C GLU A 302 21.67 -2.58 19.57
N ASP A 303 20.47 -2.55 20.17
CA ASP A 303 19.26 -1.92 19.62
C ASP A 303 19.48 -0.43 19.33
N ILE A 304 20.07 0.30 20.28
CA ILE A 304 20.33 1.75 20.18
C ILE A 304 21.37 2.04 19.09
N ILE A 305 22.49 1.32 19.08
CA ILE A 305 23.60 1.58 18.15
C ILE A 305 23.25 1.19 16.70
N HIS A 306 22.55 0.07 16.49
CA HIS A 306 22.08 -0.35 15.16
C HIS A 306 20.79 0.35 14.71
N GLN A 307 20.23 1.20 15.56
CA GLN A 307 19.02 1.98 15.32
C GLN A 307 17.80 1.11 14.96
N GLU A 308 17.50 0.09 15.79
CA GLU A 308 16.30 -0.75 15.62
C GLU A 308 15.04 0.14 15.52
N SER A 309 14.25 -0.12 14.48
CA SER A 309 13.10 0.66 14.03
C SER A 309 11.75 0.13 14.54
N ARG A 310 11.77 -1.04 15.18
CA ARG A 310 10.61 -1.65 15.84
C ARG A 310 10.30 -0.92 17.15
N GLU A 311 9.07 -0.42 17.25
CA GLU A 311 8.55 0.13 18.50
C GLU A 311 8.36 -1.00 19.53
N LYS A 312 8.90 -0.82 20.73
CA LYS A 312 8.89 -1.83 21.81
C LYS A 312 9.09 -1.20 23.18
N ILE A 313 8.55 -1.85 24.21
CA ILE A 313 8.90 -1.59 25.62
C ILE A 313 9.33 -2.91 26.26
N GLU A 314 10.50 -2.91 26.88
CA GLU A 314 11.17 -4.06 27.50
C GLU A 314 11.53 -3.73 28.95
N LEU A 315 11.23 -4.65 29.89
CA LEU A 315 11.47 -4.46 31.32
C LEU A 315 12.75 -5.21 31.73
N PHE A 316 13.65 -4.54 32.44
CA PHE A 316 14.87 -5.09 33.02
C PHE A 316 14.86 -4.90 34.55
N PRO A 317 15.71 -5.59 35.33
CA PRO A 317 15.67 -5.52 36.80
C PRO A 317 16.04 -4.17 37.42
N SER A 318 16.64 -3.23 36.66
CA SER A 318 17.07 -1.92 37.14
C SER A 318 16.57 -0.74 36.30
N TYR A 319 15.95 -1.00 35.14
CA TYR A 319 15.41 0.02 34.23
C TYR A 319 14.33 -0.58 33.31
N TYR A 320 13.57 0.25 32.60
CA TYR A 320 12.88 -0.18 31.39
C TYR A 320 13.35 0.59 30.15
N PHE A 321 13.34 -0.10 29.01
CA PHE A 321 13.71 0.44 27.71
C PHE A 321 12.44 0.69 26.90
N ALA A 322 12.32 1.89 26.35
CA ALA A 322 11.26 2.27 25.42
C ALA A 322 11.88 2.75 24.10
N CYS A 323 11.45 2.14 23.00
CA CYS A 323 11.77 2.55 21.64
C CYS A 323 10.47 3.00 20.96
N PHE A 324 10.45 4.24 20.50
CA PHE A 324 9.32 4.82 19.76
C PHE A 324 9.82 5.53 18.50
N ARG A 325 8.96 5.57 17.48
CA ARG A 325 9.26 6.16 16.18
C ARG A 325 8.56 7.50 16.01
N SER A 326 9.30 8.53 15.64
CA SER A 326 8.78 9.85 15.28
C SER A 326 9.14 10.19 13.83
N PHE A 327 8.89 11.43 13.41
CA PHE A 327 9.18 11.90 12.06
C PHE A 327 9.53 13.39 12.01
N ALA A 328 10.35 13.74 11.02
CA ALA A 328 10.56 15.11 10.58
C ALA A 328 9.68 15.38 9.35
N THR A 329 9.03 16.53 9.32
CA THR A 329 8.34 17.03 8.13
C THR A 329 9.36 17.66 7.19
N VAL A 330 9.39 17.21 5.93
CA VAL A 330 10.26 17.75 4.88
C VAL A 330 9.39 18.16 3.70
N ASP A 331 9.47 19.41 3.28
CA ASP A 331 8.75 19.88 2.09
C ASP A 331 9.32 19.22 0.83
N GLU A 332 8.47 18.71 -0.07
CA GLU A 332 8.94 18.14 -1.34
C GLU A 332 9.59 19.23 -2.21
N PRO A 333 10.67 18.94 -2.97
CA PRO A 333 11.37 19.93 -3.81
C PRO A 333 10.50 20.68 -4.83
N ASP A 334 9.35 20.09 -5.20
CA ASP A 334 8.33 20.67 -6.08
C ASP A 334 7.47 21.75 -5.41
N GLY A 335 7.55 21.94 -4.08
CA GLY A 335 6.72 22.88 -3.33
C GLY A 335 5.23 22.51 -3.23
N HIS A 336 4.87 21.26 -3.52
CA HIS A 336 3.49 20.79 -3.67
C HIS A 336 3.04 19.74 -2.64
N GLY A 337 3.85 19.44 -1.62
CA GLY A 337 3.50 18.50 -0.56
C GLY A 337 4.54 18.46 0.57
N VAL A 338 4.15 17.86 1.69
CA VAL A 338 5.02 17.56 2.84
C VAL A 338 5.23 16.05 2.90
N ASP A 339 6.47 15.58 3.03
CA ASP A 339 6.80 14.18 3.29
C ASP A 339 7.21 13.97 4.76
N TYR A 340 7.07 12.74 5.25
CA TYR A 340 7.24 12.38 6.65
C TYR A 340 8.45 11.45 6.83
N HIS A 341 9.64 12.04 6.99
CA HIS A 341 10.90 11.30 7.14
C HIS A 341 11.06 10.74 8.56
N PRO A 342 11.06 9.41 8.76
CA PRO A 342 10.92 8.85 10.10
C PRO A 342 12.27 8.59 10.78
N PHE A 343 12.34 8.90 12.08
CA PHE A 343 13.49 8.63 12.95
C PHE A 343 13.05 7.96 14.26
N ASN A 344 13.99 7.38 14.99
CA ASN A 344 13.72 6.65 16.22
C ASN A 344 14.17 7.46 17.44
N VAL A 345 13.41 7.39 18.53
CA VAL A 345 13.74 7.96 19.84
C VAL A 345 13.85 6.80 20.83
N TYR A 346 15.01 6.68 21.46
CA TYR A 346 15.31 5.66 22.46
C TYR A 346 15.30 6.28 23.84
N VAL A 347 14.68 5.60 24.80
CA VAL A 347 14.52 6.08 26.17
C VAL A 347 14.82 4.93 27.13
N VAL A 348 15.70 5.18 28.09
CA VAL A 348 16.06 4.25 29.16
C VAL A 348 15.68 4.91 30.48
N VAL A 349 14.75 4.30 31.21
CA VAL A 349 14.14 4.88 32.40
C VAL A 349 14.55 4.09 33.64
N PHE A 350 15.24 4.76 34.55
CA PHE A 350 15.61 4.26 35.88
C PHE A 350 14.65 4.82 36.93
N ARG A 351 14.78 4.39 38.20
CA ARG A 351 13.96 4.92 39.29
C ARG A 351 14.32 6.38 39.62
N GLU A 352 15.60 6.73 39.54
CA GLU A 352 16.16 8.03 39.92
C GLU A 352 16.35 9.01 38.73
N GLY A 353 16.16 8.55 37.49
CA GLY A 353 16.40 9.37 36.31
C GLY A 353 16.21 8.67 34.97
N ILE A 354 16.57 9.34 33.89
CA ILE A 354 16.20 8.95 32.52
C ILE A 354 17.27 9.36 31.50
N ILE A 355 17.58 8.49 30.55
CA ILE A 355 18.50 8.76 29.44
C ILE A 355 17.72 8.66 28.13
N SER A 356 17.83 9.67 27.26
CA SER A 356 17.24 9.64 25.91
C SER A 356 18.26 9.85 24.80
N PHE A 357 18.08 9.14 23.69
CA PHE A 357 18.93 9.21 22.50
C PHE A 357 18.05 9.47 21.26
N SER A 358 18.51 10.36 20.38
CA SER A 358 18.01 10.44 19.00
C SER A 358 19.15 10.76 18.05
N PHE A 359 19.25 10.00 16.96
CA PHE A 359 20.26 10.22 15.91
C PHE A 359 19.82 11.25 14.85
N THR A 360 18.63 11.84 15.00
CA THR A 360 18.10 12.89 14.10
C THR A 360 17.75 14.14 14.91
N PRO A 361 18.18 15.35 14.49
CA PRO A 361 17.78 16.60 15.13
C PRO A 361 16.26 16.72 15.22
N ASN A 362 15.75 16.98 16.42
CA ASN A 362 14.32 17.02 16.72
C ASN A 362 14.05 17.99 17.89
N SER A 363 12.78 18.25 18.19
CA SER A 363 12.36 19.18 19.26
C SER A 363 11.52 18.54 20.38
N HIS A 364 11.41 17.21 20.45
CA HIS A 364 10.63 16.56 21.51
C HIS A 364 11.23 16.82 22.89
N ALA A 365 12.56 16.68 23.03
CA ALA A 365 13.26 16.89 24.29
C ALA A 365 13.21 18.34 24.79
N SER A 366 13.15 19.33 23.89
CA SER A 366 13.04 20.75 24.27
C SER A 366 11.60 21.14 24.63
N ARG A 367 10.60 20.65 23.89
CA ARG A 367 9.18 20.84 24.23
C ARG A 367 8.80 20.24 25.58
N VAL A 368 9.30 19.04 25.91
CA VAL A 368 9.06 18.44 27.22
C VAL A 368 9.75 19.22 28.34
N ARG A 369 10.99 19.70 28.16
CA ARG A 369 11.65 20.61 29.13
C ARG A 369 10.87 21.92 29.32
N PHE A 370 10.35 22.52 28.24
CA PHE A 370 9.49 23.69 28.32
C PHE A 370 8.16 23.40 29.04
N ARG A 371 7.57 22.22 28.82
CA ARG A 371 6.38 21.75 29.56
C ARG A 371 6.68 21.54 31.05
N ILE A 372 7.89 21.12 31.43
CA ILE A 372 8.33 21.01 32.83
C ILE A 372 8.47 22.39 33.47
N SER A 373 9.14 23.36 32.82
CA SER A 373 9.32 24.70 33.42
C SER A 373 7.99 25.44 33.62
N GLN A 374 7.02 25.26 32.73
CA GLN A 374 5.64 25.77 32.85
C GLN A 374 4.81 25.09 33.96
N LEU A 375 5.28 23.99 34.55
CA LEU A 375 4.54 23.15 35.50
C LEU A 375 5.29 22.86 36.82
N LYS A 376 6.46 23.46 37.06
CA LYS A 376 7.38 23.13 38.18
C LYS A 376 6.72 23.16 39.57
N GLU A 377 5.69 23.99 39.79
CA GLU A 377 4.93 24.07 41.05
C GLU A 377 3.72 23.12 41.16
N GLN A 378 3.32 22.44 40.07
CA GLN A 378 1.99 21.83 39.93
C GLN A 378 2.03 20.29 39.76
N VAL A 379 3.19 19.74 39.41
CA VAL A 379 3.40 18.32 39.08
C VAL A 379 4.56 17.77 39.91
N SER A 380 4.34 16.65 40.59
CA SER A 380 5.44 15.84 41.16
C SER A 380 6.17 15.14 40.01
N LEU A 381 7.35 15.65 39.66
CA LEU A 381 8.14 15.15 38.55
C LEU A 381 8.76 13.78 38.88
N SER A 382 8.77 12.86 37.92
CA SER A 382 9.43 11.55 38.03
C SER A 382 9.99 11.13 36.69
N SER A 383 10.90 10.15 36.68
CA SER A 383 11.49 9.59 35.46
C SER A 383 10.41 8.99 34.53
N ASP A 384 9.46 8.27 35.12
CA ASP A 384 8.25 7.78 34.45
C ASP A 384 7.42 8.90 33.82
N TRP A 385 7.25 10.04 34.52
CA TRP A 385 6.48 11.17 34.00
C TRP A 385 7.18 11.82 32.81
N ILE A 386 8.51 11.93 32.83
CA ILE A 386 9.30 12.45 31.70
C ILE A 386 9.19 11.48 30.51
N CYS A 387 9.24 10.16 30.74
CA CYS A 387 9.01 9.17 29.69
C CYS A 387 7.60 9.26 29.11
N TYR A 388 6.57 9.39 29.96
CA TYR A 388 5.19 9.65 29.53
C TYR A 388 5.11 10.91 28.67
N ALA A 389 5.67 12.04 29.12
CA ALA A 389 5.61 13.31 28.41
C ALA A 389 6.36 13.31 27.06
N LEU A 390 7.43 12.51 26.93
CA LEU A 390 8.11 12.27 25.65
C LEU A 390 7.24 11.48 24.67
N ILE A 391 6.56 10.44 25.14
CA ILE A 391 5.61 9.66 24.32
C ILE A 391 4.42 10.55 23.93
N ASP A 392 3.92 11.37 24.85
CA ASP A 392 2.82 12.33 24.66
C ASP A 392 3.16 13.32 23.53
N ASP A 393 4.34 13.96 23.54
CA ASP A 393 4.77 14.90 22.47
C ASP A 393 5.03 14.20 21.12
N ILE A 394 5.52 12.95 21.13
CA ILE A 394 5.68 12.13 19.92
C ILE A 394 4.31 11.74 19.34
N VAL A 395 3.28 11.51 20.16
CA VAL A 395 1.93 11.17 19.68
C VAL A 395 1.19 12.42 19.23
N ASP A 396 1.26 13.52 19.99
CA ASP A 396 0.66 14.82 19.62
C ASP A 396 1.26 15.39 18.32
N SER A 397 2.50 15.05 17.95
CA SER A 397 3.11 15.52 16.69
C SER A 397 2.40 15.00 15.43
N PHE A 398 1.60 13.94 15.52
CA PHE A 398 0.77 13.44 14.42
C PHE A 398 -0.44 14.36 14.15
N GLY A 399 -0.97 15.03 15.19
CA GLY A 399 -2.18 15.86 15.11
C GLY A 399 -2.15 16.92 14.01
N PRO A 400 -1.10 17.76 13.90
CA PRO A 400 -0.99 18.75 12.81
C PRO A 400 -1.02 18.16 11.41
N GLY A 401 -0.42 16.98 11.19
CA GLY A 401 -0.45 16.29 9.90
C GLY A 401 -1.83 15.72 9.56
N ILE A 402 -2.49 15.12 10.54
CA ILE A 402 -3.87 14.61 10.41
C ILE A 402 -4.86 15.76 10.15
N ASN A 403 -4.72 16.87 10.87
CA ASN A 403 -5.54 18.09 10.67
C ASN A 403 -5.27 18.80 9.33
N GLN A 404 -4.20 18.47 8.62
CA GLN A 404 -3.99 18.94 7.24
C GLN A 404 -4.61 17.95 6.24
N ILE A 405 -4.44 16.64 6.47
CA ILE A 405 -5.09 15.58 5.69
C ILE A 405 -6.61 15.72 5.71
N GLU A 406 -7.23 16.02 6.87
CA GLU A 406 -8.67 16.28 7.00
C GLU A 406 -9.14 17.37 6.03
N LYS A 407 -8.50 18.54 6.07
CA LYS A 407 -8.83 19.68 5.19
C LYS A 407 -8.60 19.37 3.71
N GLU A 408 -7.54 18.64 3.38
CA GLU A 408 -7.26 18.23 2.00
C GLU A 408 -8.27 17.19 1.51
N ALA A 409 -8.72 16.27 2.36
CA ALA A 409 -9.72 15.24 2.03
C ALA A 409 -11.12 15.84 1.85
N ASP A 410 -11.57 16.69 2.78
CA ASP A 410 -12.82 17.46 2.67
C ASP A 410 -12.81 18.32 1.39
N ALA A 411 -11.73 19.08 1.16
CA ALA A 411 -11.58 19.92 -0.04
C ALA A 411 -11.42 19.12 -1.34
N ILE A 412 -11.13 17.82 -1.27
CA ILE A 412 -11.20 16.90 -2.40
C ILE A 412 -12.65 16.42 -2.59
N GLU A 413 -13.35 15.95 -1.56
CA GLU A 413 -14.73 15.46 -1.69
C GLU A 413 -15.70 16.53 -2.22
N ASP A 414 -15.55 17.79 -1.80
CA ASP A 414 -16.28 18.95 -2.38
C ASP A 414 -15.91 19.22 -3.86
N GLN A 415 -14.64 19.09 -4.23
CA GLN A 415 -14.15 19.43 -5.58
C GLN A 415 -14.40 18.36 -6.64
N VAL A 416 -14.60 17.09 -6.25
CA VAL A 416 -14.91 15.97 -7.19
C VAL A 416 -16.04 16.32 -8.16
N PHE A 417 -17.07 17.03 -7.69
CA PHE A 417 -18.28 17.34 -8.46
C PHE A 417 -18.23 18.68 -9.22
N ILE A 418 -17.13 19.44 -9.09
CA ILE A 418 -17.01 20.84 -9.57
C ILE A 418 -15.73 21.04 -10.42
N THR A 419 -14.76 20.13 -10.32
CA THR A 419 -13.49 20.15 -11.08
C THR A 419 -13.74 20.18 -12.60
N ARG A 420 -12.97 20.99 -13.33
CA ARG A 420 -13.12 21.14 -14.77
C ARG A 420 -12.24 20.17 -15.56
N PRO A 421 -12.61 19.83 -16.82
CA PRO A 421 -11.79 18.99 -17.67
C PRO A 421 -10.35 19.50 -17.91
N GLU A 422 -10.11 20.82 -17.86
CA GLU A 422 -8.77 21.39 -17.96
C GLU A 422 -7.84 21.10 -16.75
N ASP A 423 -8.38 20.93 -15.53
CA ASP A 423 -7.62 20.83 -14.28
C ASP A 423 -7.32 19.37 -13.85
N ASN A 424 -7.79 18.41 -14.64
CA ASN A 424 -7.88 16.99 -14.29
C ASN A 424 -6.58 16.35 -13.77
N GLN A 425 -5.44 16.65 -14.39
CA GLN A 425 -4.14 16.08 -13.98
C GLN A 425 -3.67 16.60 -12.62
N VAL A 426 -3.99 17.85 -12.28
CA VAL A 426 -3.65 18.46 -10.99
C VAL A 426 -4.47 17.82 -9.87
N PHE A 427 -5.76 17.59 -10.13
CA PHE A 427 -6.67 16.97 -9.15
C PHE A 427 -6.27 15.53 -8.80
N LEU A 428 -5.91 14.72 -9.80
CA LEU A 428 -5.37 13.37 -9.59
C LEU A 428 -4.04 13.38 -8.82
N ARG A 429 -3.12 14.31 -9.12
CA ARG A 429 -1.87 14.47 -8.35
C ARG A 429 -2.17 14.78 -6.88
N ARG A 430 -3.13 15.68 -6.61
CA ARG A 430 -3.56 16.06 -5.25
C ARG A 430 -4.10 14.85 -4.47
N ILE A 431 -5.01 14.07 -5.06
CA ILE A 431 -5.53 12.82 -4.44
C ILE A 431 -4.39 11.85 -4.13
N GLY A 432 -3.47 11.63 -5.07
CA GLY A 432 -2.32 10.73 -4.88
C GLY A 432 -1.39 11.16 -3.74
N LEU A 433 -1.08 12.45 -3.65
CA LEU A 433 -0.26 13.02 -2.58
C LEU A 433 -0.95 12.92 -1.21
N THR A 434 -2.23 13.27 -1.09
CA THR A 434 -2.95 13.15 0.19
C THR A 434 -3.00 11.69 0.66
N ARG A 435 -3.20 10.72 -0.25
CA ARG A 435 -3.18 9.29 0.08
C ARG A 435 -1.78 8.77 0.45
N LYS A 436 -0.70 9.22 -0.21
CA LYS A 436 0.70 8.97 0.23
C LYS A 436 0.86 9.38 1.70
N ASN A 437 0.37 10.57 2.04
CA ASN A 437 0.53 11.14 3.38
C ASN A 437 -0.30 10.42 4.44
N VAL A 438 -1.54 10.00 4.13
CA VAL A 438 -2.36 9.14 5.00
C VAL A 438 -1.62 7.82 5.30
N MET A 439 -1.13 7.12 4.26
CA MET A 439 -0.41 5.85 4.42
C MET A 439 0.89 6.01 5.23
N SER A 440 1.62 7.10 5.03
CA SER A 440 2.85 7.39 5.79
C SER A 440 2.57 7.58 7.28
N LEU A 441 1.56 8.37 7.65
CA LEU A 441 1.19 8.54 9.07
C LEU A 441 0.60 7.26 9.68
N MET A 442 -0.23 6.51 8.94
CA MET A 442 -0.75 5.22 9.43
C MET A 442 0.37 4.22 9.74
N ARG A 443 1.40 4.13 8.87
CA ARG A 443 2.55 3.24 9.10
C ARG A 443 3.39 3.66 10.32
N LEU A 444 3.40 4.95 10.66
CA LEU A 444 4.16 5.50 11.79
C LEU A 444 3.37 5.49 13.11
N LEU A 445 2.04 5.51 13.06
CA LEU A 445 1.17 5.51 14.24
C LEU A 445 0.79 4.09 14.70
N GLY A 446 0.63 3.15 13.76
CA GLY A 446 -0.01 1.85 14.02
C GLY A 446 0.67 0.97 15.09
N GLY A 447 1.99 1.07 15.28
CA GLY A 447 2.70 0.29 16.31
C GLY A 447 2.46 0.78 17.74
N LYS A 448 2.26 2.09 17.93
CA LYS A 448 2.21 2.74 19.25
C LYS A 448 1.09 2.22 20.12
N ALA A 449 -0.12 2.08 19.55
CA ALA A 449 -1.31 1.68 20.28
C ALA A 449 -1.14 0.31 20.95
N ASP A 450 -0.57 -0.68 20.26
CA ASP A 450 -0.35 -2.01 20.81
C ASP A 450 0.83 -2.07 21.81
N VAL A 451 1.91 -1.32 21.56
CA VAL A 451 3.03 -1.19 22.51
C VAL A 451 2.56 -0.58 23.82
N LEU A 452 1.76 0.49 23.77
CA LEU A 452 1.15 1.10 24.94
C LEU A 452 0.16 0.16 25.64
N ARG A 453 -0.62 -0.64 24.90
CA ARG A 453 -1.51 -1.66 25.48
C ARG A 453 -0.73 -2.68 26.31
N ALA A 454 0.38 -3.16 25.75
CA ALA A 454 1.25 -4.11 26.41
C ALA A 454 1.92 -3.52 27.66
N PHE A 455 2.24 -2.22 27.64
CA PHE A 455 2.87 -1.53 28.77
C PHE A 455 1.88 -1.25 29.91
N THR A 456 0.74 -0.61 29.64
CA THR A 456 -0.32 -0.36 30.64
C THR A 456 -0.75 -1.65 31.35
N LYS A 457 -0.86 -2.77 30.61
CA LYS A 457 -1.14 -4.08 31.22
C LYS A 457 -0.06 -4.51 32.21
N ARG A 458 1.23 -4.38 31.86
CA ARG A 458 2.35 -4.77 32.74
C ARG A 458 2.45 -3.91 33.99
N CYS A 459 2.10 -2.62 33.93
CA CYS A 459 1.98 -1.75 35.11
C CYS A 459 0.85 -2.19 36.07
N THR A 460 -0.04 -3.09 35.64
CA THR A 460 -1.07 -3.72 36.48
C THR A 460 -0.60 -5.05 37.11
N GLU A 461 0.57 -5.56 36.72
CA GLU A 461 1.12 -6.87 37.15
C GLU A 461 2.20 -6.75 38.25
N ASP A 462 2.37 -5.54 38.81
CA ASP A 462 3.11 -5.22 40.05
C ASP A 462 4.61 -5.63 40.04
N TYR A 463 5.38 -5.05 39.11
CA TYR A 463 6.85 -5.17 39.05
C TYR A 463 7.54 -3.96 39.69
N ASP A 464 8.65 -4.19 40.42
CA ASP A 464 9.41 -3.14 41.15
C ASP A 464 9.93 -1.97 40.29
N VAL A 465 9.95 -2.15 38.96
CA VAL A 465 10.50 -1.21 37.96
C VAL A 465 9.41 -0.72 36.98
N THR A 466 8.13 -1.09 37.16
CA THR A 466 7.04 -0.50 36.34
C THR A 466 6.55 0.84 36.89
N PRO A 467 6.11 1.78 36.02
CA PRO A 467 5.49 3.02 36.45
C PRO A 467 4.36 2.81 37.46
N ARG A 468 4.24 3.76 38.40
CA ARG A 468 3.16 3.78 39.41
C ARG A 468 1.77 3.77 38.74
N MET A 469 0.78 3.23 39.46
CA MET A 469 -0.59 2.97 38.96
C MET A 469 -1.33 4.22 38.43
N ASP A 470 -0.99 5.42 38.91
CA ASP A 470 -1.48 6.70 38.41
C ASP A 470 -1.00 7.01 36.98
N ILE A 471 0.20 6.55 36.61
CA ILE A 471 0.78 6.76 35.27
C ILE A 471 0.18 5.80 34.23
N ALA A 472 -0.29 4.62 34.65
CA ALA A 472 -1.04 3.70 33.79
C ALA A 472 -2.33 4.33 33.22
N LEU A 473 -2.95 5.28 33.94
CA LEU A 473 -4.09 6.05 33.45
C LEU A 473 -3.67 7.00 32.32
N TYR A 474 -2.55 7.70 32.45
CA TYR A 474 -2.05 8.62 31.42
C TYR A 474 -1.58 7.88 30.16
N LEU A 475 -0.98 6.69 30.30
CA LEU A 475 -0.63 5.81 29.18
C LEU A 475 -1.89 5.27 28.44
N SER A 476 -3.01 5.16 29.14
CA SER A 476 -4.31 4.79 28.54
C SER A 476 -4.90 5.94 27.70
N ASP A 477 -4.78 7.19 28.17
CA ASP A 477 -5.20 8.40 27.45
C ASP A 477 -4.44 8.54 26.11
N ILE A 478 -3.12 8.34 26.11
CA ILE A 478 -2.30 8.30 24.89
C ILE A 478 -2.73 7.15 23.96
N GLN A 479 -3.02 5.96 24.50
CA GLN A 479 -3.52 4.83 23.71
C GLN A 479 -4.80 5.19 22.97
N ASP A 480 -5.80 5.73 23.68
CA ASP A 480 -7.09 6.07 23.07
C ASP A 480 -6.95 7.24 22.08
N HIS A 481 -6.05 8.20 22.33
CA HIS A 481 -5.70 9.24 21.36
C HIS A 481 -5.08 8.66 20.08
N ALA A 482 -4.10 7.75 20.20
CA ALA A 482 -3.45 7.09 19.08
C ALA A 482 -4.42 6.20 18.28
N VAL A 483 -5.31 5.45 18.95
CA VAL A 483 -6.37 4.66 18.29
C VAL A 483 -7.36 5.57 17.57
N THR A 484 -7.75 6.70 18.18
CA THR A 484 -8.65 7.68 17.57
C THR A 484 -8.03 8.29 16.31
N MET A 485 -6.77 8.72 16.38
CA MET A 485 -6.03 9.26 15.22
C MET A 485 -5.87 8.22 14.10
N MET A 486 -5.63 6.95 14.43
CA MET A 486 -5.56 5.86 13.44
C MET A 486 -6.91 5.63 12.75
N ASN A 487 -8.01 5.67 13.51
CA ASN A 487 -9.37 5.57 12.95
C ASN A 487 -9.72 6.75 12.04
N SER A 488 -9.30 7.98 12.38
CA SER A 488 -9.45 9.15 11.50
C SER A 488 -8.69 8.98 10.19
N LEU A 489 -7.44 8.49 10.22
CA LEU A 489 -6.67 8.22 9.01
C LEU A 489 -7.33 7.14 8.11
N VAL A 490 -7.88 6.07 8.70
CA VAL A 490 -8.68 5.07 7.96
C VAL A 490 -9.93 5.68 7.34
N HIS A 491 -10.60 6.60 8.05
CA HIS A 491 -11.75 7.34 7.50
C HIS A 491 -11.34 8.21 6.31
N PHE A 492 -10.22 8.92 6.38
CA PHE A 492 -9.72 9.75 5.29
C PHE A 492 -9.27 8.94 4.06
N ASP A 493 -8.61 7.78 4.21
CA ASP A 493 -8.33 6.92 3.04
C ASP A 493 -9.62 6.37 2.40
N THR A 494 -10.64 6.06 3.22
CA THR A 494 -11.96 5.62 2.73
C THR A 494 -12.66 6.74 1.95
N MET A 495 -12.63 7.97 2.46
CA MET A 495 -13.16 9.17 1.78
C MET A 495 -12.40 9.43 0.47
N LEU A 496 -11.07 9.51 0.51
CA LEU A 496 -10.22 9.74 -0.67
C LEU A 496 -10.37 8.64 -1.73
N SER A 497 -10.55 7.39 -1.32
CA SER A 497 -10.83 6.27 -2.23
C SER A 497 -12.20 6.41 -2.91
N ARG A 498 -13.24 6.82 -2.18
CA ARG A 498 -14.56 7.13 -2.76
C ARG A 498 -14.46 8.30 -3.73
N SER A 499 -13.80 9.39 -3.33
CA SER A 499 -13.59 10.58 -4.16
C SER A 499 -12.84 10.26 -5.45
N HIS A 500 -11.80 9.40 -5.38
CA HIS A 500 -11.08 8.90 -6.55
C HIS A 500 -11.99 8.13 -7.51
N SER A 501 -12.78 7.17 -7.02
CA SER A 501 -13.73 6.40 -7.85
C SER A 501 -14.85 7.27 -8.45
N ASN A 502 -15.43 8.19 -7.67
CA ASN A 502 -16.43 9.14 -8.15
C ASN A 502 -15.87 10.04 -9.27
N TYR A 503 -14.64 10.51 -9.10
CA TYR A 503 -13.96 11.35 -10.07
C TYR A 503 -13.60 10.59 -11.36
N LEU A 504 -13.16 9.33 -11.27
CA LEU A 504 -12.96 8.46 -12.42
C LEU A 504 -14.27 8.17 -13.19
N ALA A 505 -15.39 8.01 -12.47
CA ALA A 505 -16.71 7.89 -13.09
C ALA A 505 -17.11 9.19 -13.84
N GLN A 506 -16.85 10.37 -13.25
CA GLN A 506 -17.07 11.66 -13.92
C GLN A 506 -16.20 11.81 -15.18
N LEU A 507 -14.91 11.44 -15.13
CA LEU A 507 -14.03 11.40 -16.31
C LEU A 507 -14.57 10.48 -17.41
N SER A 508 -15.14 9.33 -17.05
CA SER A 508 -15.76 8.42 -18.01
C SER A 508 -16.98 9.06 -18.69
N ILE A 509 -17.85 9.72 -17.91
CA ILE A 509 -19.02 10.45 -18.41
C ILE A 509 -18.62 11.60 -19.35
N ASP A 510 -17.64 12.42 -18.97
CA ASP A 510 -17.18 13.55 -19.79
C ASP A 510 -16.50 13.10 -21.10
N ASN A 511 -15.73 12.01 -21.06
CA ASN A 511 -15.18 11.40 -22.28
C ASN A 511 -16.27 10.81 -23.19
N ILE A 512 -17.32 10.22 -22.62
CA ILE A 512 -18.48 9.72 -23.38
C ILE A 512 -19.23 10.88 -24.05
N ASP A 513 -19.48 11.99 -23.35
CA ASP A 513 -20.14 13.15 -23.95
C ASP A 513 -19.27 13.85 -25.00
N MET A 514 -17.97 14.01 -24.75
CA MET A 514 -17.03 14.52 -25.76
C MET A 514 -16.98 13.60 -26.99
N GLY A 515 -16.97 12.28 -26.79
CA GLY A 515 -17.08 11.26 -27.84
C GLY A 515 -18.36 11.40 -28.66
N ASN A 516 -19.51 11.58 -27.99
CA ASN A 516 -20.80 11.82 -28.64
C ASN A 516 -20.81 13.12 -29.46
N ARG A 517 -20.23 14.21 -28.94
CA ARG A 517 -20.09 15.48 -29.68
C ARG A 517 -19.18 15.34 -30.90
N THR A 518 -18.06 14.61 -30.80
CA THR A 518 -17.22 14.32 -31.98
C THR A 518 -17.92 13.42 -32.99
N ASN A 519 -18.73 12.45 -32.55
CA ASN A 519 -19.52 11.60 -33.44
C ASN A 519 -20.63 12.37 -34.18
N ASP A 520 -21.32 13.31 -33.51
CA ASP A 520 -22.27 14.23 -34.16
C ASP A 520 -21.57 15.16 -35.18
N PHE A 521 -20.41 15.72 -34.82
CA PHE A 521 -19.61 16.51 -35.77
C PHE A 521 -19.16 15.67 -36.98
N LEU A 522 -18.63 14.47 -36.76
CA LEU A 522 -18.23 13.54 -37.83
C LEU A 522 -19.42 13.11 -38.68
N SER A 523 -20.61 12.90 -38.09
CA SER A 523 -21.84 12.60 -38.82
C SER A 523 -22.19 13.74 -39.80
N ARG A 524 -22.19 14.99 -39.33
CA ARG A 524 -22.45 16.18 -40.16
C ARG A 524 -21.44 16.33 -41.30
N VAL A 525 -20.14 16.12 -41.03
CA VAL A 525 -19.08 16.15 -42.04
C VAL A 525 -19.22 14.98 -43.03
N THR A 526 -19.59 13.79 -42.56
CA THR A 526 -19.77 12.60 -43.40
C THR A 526 -20.95 12.75 -44.37
N VAL A 527 -22.06 13.38 -43.94
CA VAL A 527 -23.18 13.73 -44.84
C VAL A 527 -22.71 14.66 -45.96
N ILE A 528 -21.92 15.68 -45.64
CA ILE A 528 -21.36 16.61 -46.65
C ILE A 528 -20.40 15.88 -47.61
N ALA A 529 -19.50 15.05 -47.09
CA ALA A 529 -18.58 14.26 -47.90
C ALA A 529 -19.31 13.28 -48.83
N THR A 530 -20.37 12.64 -48.35
CA THR A 530 -21.20 11.68 -49.11
C THR A 530 -21.95 12.35 -50.26
N ILE A 531 -22.22 13.67 -50.18
CA ILE A 531 -22.79 14.46 -51.29
C ILE A 531 -21.70 14.87 -52.29
N ILE A 532 -20.52 15.26 -51.82
CA ILE A 532 -19.42 15.77 -52.67
C ILE A 532 -18.73 14.67 -53.48
N VAL A 533 -18.51 13.48 -52.90
CA VAL A 533 -17.76 12.40 -53.57
C VAL A 533 -18.43 11.93 -54.87
N PRO A 534 -19.75 11.62 -54.93
CA PRO A 534 -20.42 11.22 -56.17
C PRO A 534 -20.39 12.29 -57.27
N LEU A 535 -20.54 13.57 -56.89
CA LEU A 535 -20.49 14.70 -57.84
C LEU A 535 -19.15 14.78 -58.59
N ASN A 536 -18.04 14.44 -57.93
CA ASN A 536 -16.71 14.44 -58.53
C ASN A 536 -16.40 13.21 -59.39
N VAL A 537 -17.15 12.10 -59.27
CA VAL A 537 -16.89 10.86 -60.03
C VAL A 537 -17.34 10.95 -61.50
N HIS A 538 -18.30 11.82 -61.82
CA HIS A 538 -18.88 11.92 -63.17
C HIS A 538 -17.99 12.57 -64.25
N THR A 539 -16.84 13.16 -63.89
CA THR A 539 -16.04 13.99 -64.81
C THR A 539 -14.91 13.26 -65.54
N ILE A 540 -14.61 11.99 -65.22
CA ILE A 540 -13.46 11.24 -65.78
C ILE A 540 -13.95 10.00 -66.56
N LYS A 541 -13.56 9.87 -67.83
CA LYS A 541 -13.97 8.77 -68.72
C LYS A 541 -12.80 7.92 -69.23
N ALA A 542 -12.71 6.69 -68.70
CA ALA A 542 -12.27 5.46 -69.42
C ALA A 542 -10.81 5.38 -69.97
N PRO A 543 -10.33 4.19 -70.40
CA PRO A 543 -10.37 2.92 -69.67
C PRO A 543 -9.04 2.12 -69.72
N ILE A 544 -8.61 1.53 -68.60
CA ILE A 544 -7.69 0.37 -68.57
C ILE A 544 -8.24 -0.66 -67.56
N LEU A 545 -7.98 -1.94 -67.81
CA LEU A 545 -8.53 -3.09 -67.07
C LEU A 545 -7.79 -3.40 -65.74
N SER A 546 -8.31 -4.42 -65.04
CA SER A 546 -7.68 -5.18 -63.95
C SER A 546 -7.38 -4.46 -62.61
N ALA A 547 -8.44 -4.12 -61.88
CA ALA A 547 -8.48 -4.30 -60.42
C ALA A 547 -9.96 -4.48 -59.97
N ALA A 548 -10.34 -5.71 -59.59
CA ALA A 548 -11.70 -6.00 -59.12
C ALA A 548 -11.85 -5.65 -57.62
N GLY A 549 -11.83 -4.36 -57.31
CA GLY A 549 -12.15 -3.86 -55.96
C GLY A 549 -13.62 -4.13 -55.63
N PHE A 550 -13.87 -5.00 -54.65
CA PHE A 550 -15.23 -5.38 -54.26
C PHE A 550 -15.99 -4.20 -53.65
N PHE A 551 -17.12 -3.84 -54.26
CA PHE A 551 -18.18 -3.07 -53.58
C PHE A 551 -18.92 -3.99 -52.60
N THR A 552 -18.34 -4.22 -51.42
CA THR A 552 -19.07 -4.87 -50.31
C THR A 552 -20.08 -3.87 -49.75
N LEU A 553 -21.33 -4.02 -50.17
CA LEU A 553 -22.47 -3.25 -49.66
C LEU A 553 -22.62 -3.51 -48.15
N ALA A 554 -22.22 -2.53 -47.33
CA ALA A 554 -22.36 -2.61 -45.88
C ALA A 554 -23.84 -2.45 -45.48
N LEU A 555 -24.60 -3.54 -45.53
CA LEU A 555 -25.79 -3.65 -44.69
C LEU A 555 -25.32 -3.54 -43.24
N ALA A 556 -25.73 -2.47 -42.57
CA ALA A 556 -25.65 -2.38 -41.13
C ALA A 556 -26.64 -3.37 -40.52
N THR A 557 -26.27 -4.65 -40.49
CA THR A 557 -26.91 -5.62 -39.61
C THR A 557 -26.76 -5.07 -38.20
N VAL A 558 -27.88 -4.71 -37.57
CA VAL A 558 -27.90 -4.39 -36.15
C VAL A 558 -27.54 -5.67 -35.42
N VAL A 559 -26.25 -5.83 -35.11
CA VAL A 559 -25.76 -6.91 -34.26
C VAL A 559 -26.46 -6.72 -32.93
N PRO A 560 -27.28 -7.69 -32.46
CA PRO A 560 -27.93 -7.56 -31.17
C PRO A 560 -26.83 -7.44 -30.12
N ARG A 561 -26.80 -6.29 -29.43
CA ARG A 561 -25.84 -6.02 -28.36
C ARG A 561 -26.10 -7.05 -27.27
N SER A 562 -25.23 -8.06 -27.17
CA SER A 562 -25.42 -9.15 -26.21
C SER A 562 -25.49 -8.53 -24.81
N THR A 563 -26.55 -8.84 -24.07
CA THR A 563 -26.59 -8.57 -22.64
C THR A 563 -25.37 -9.25 -22.00
N LYS A 564 -24.57 -8.49 -21.24
CA LYS A 564 -23.52 -9.07 -20.39
C LYS A 564 -24.21 -10.06 -19.44
N VAL A 565 -23.64 -11.24 -19.26
CA VAL A 565 -24.15 -12.24 -18.31
C VAL A 565 -24.08 -11.61 -16.92
N ASP A 566 -25.23 -11.54 -16.27
CA ASP A 566 -25.32 -11.05 -14.90
C ASP A 566 -25.02 -12.21 -13.93
N TYR A 567 -24.12 -11.96 -13.00
CA TYR A 567 -23.70 -12.89 -11.94
C TYR A 567 -24.03 -12.34 -10.53
N ASN A 568 -24.79 -11.24 -10.41
CA ASN A 568 -25.23 -10.68 -9.14
C ASN A 568 -25.96 -11.73 -8.28
N GLY A 569 -25.47 -11.95 -7.07
CA GLY A 569 -25.97 -12.97 -6.13
C GLY A 569 -25.59 -14.41 -6.44
N PHE A 570 -24.89 -14.70 -7.55
CA PHE A 570 -24.39 -16.05 -7.83
C PHE A 570 -23.25 -16.39 -6.87
N LYS A 571 -23.22 -17.62 -6.37
CA LYS A 571 -22.21 -18.07 -5.39
C LYS A 571 -21.10 -18.89 -6.04
N GLY A 572 -19.86 -18.61 -5.65
CA GLY A 572 -18.75 -19.53 -5.87
C GLY A 572 -18.77 -20.61 -4.79
N LEU A 573 -18.87 -21.88 -5.18
CA LEU A 573 -18.99 -23.02 -4.28
C LEU A 573 -17.87 -24.03 -4.54
N ARG A 574 -17.25 -24.54 -3.48
CA ARG A 574 -16.40 -25.75 -3.50
C ARG A 574 -17.21 -26.92 -2.99
N ILE A 575 -17.45 -27.90 -3.85
CA ILE A 575 -18.20 -29.12 -3.54
C ILE A 575 -17.25 -30.33 -3.50
N THR A 576 -17.49 -31.23 -2.55
CA THR A 576 -16.79 -32.53 -2.47
C THR A 576 -17.69 -33.61 -3.07
N LEU A 577 -17.19 -34.32 -4.07
CA LEU A 577 -17.94 -35.40 -4.74
C LEU A 577 -17.86 -36.71 -3.92
N PRO A 578 -18.92 -37.56 -3.92
CA PRO A 578 -18.84 -38.89 -3.33
C PRO A 578 -17.96 -39.85 -4.16
N GLU A 579 -17.33 -40.83 -3.51
CA GLU A 579 -16.33 -41.72 -4.14
C GLU A 579 -16.92 -42.58 -5.28
N ASP A 580 -18.18 -43.05 -5.13
CA ASP A 580 -18.88 -43.91 -6.11
C ASP A 580 -19.85 -43.14 -7.05
N ALA A 581 -19.69 -41.81 -7.18
CA ALA A 581 -20.71 -40.91 -7.71
C ALA A 581 -20.79 -40.80 -9.25
N GLU A 582 -20.87 -41.92 -9.96
CA GLU A 582 -20.97 -41.94 -11.42
C GLU A 582 -22.22 -41.18 -11.92
N GLY A 583 -22.02 -40.15 -12.75
CA GLY A 583 -23.09 -39.26 -13.25
C GLY A 583 -23.47 -38.06 -12.36
N VAL A 584 -23.01 -37.97 -11.10
CA VAL A 584 -23.33 -36.82 -10.22
C VAL A 584 -22.59 -35.55 -10.68
N ALA A 585 -21.35 -35.69 -11.16
CA ALA A 585 -20.61 -34.58 -11.74
C ALA A 585 -21.32 -34.00 -12.99
N ASP A 586 -22.00 -34.84 -13.78
CA ASP A 586 -22.78 -34.41 -14.94
C ASP A 586 -24.06 -33.67 -14.51
N GLN A 587 -24.81 -34.19 -13.52
CA GLN A 587 -25.98 -33.49 -12.94
C GLN A 587 -25.62 -32.10 -12.39
N ILE A 588 -24.46 -31.99 -11.72
CA ILE A 588 -23.96 -30.71 -11.23
C ILE A 588 -23.52 -29.82 -12.41
N SER A 589 -22.98 -30.39 -13.50
CA SER A 589 -22.68 -29.64 -14.73
C SER A 589 -23.92 -29.15 -15.48
N GLU A 590 -25.11 -29.71 -15.24
CA GLU A 590 -26.39 -29.20 -15.78
C GLU A 590 -27.00 -28.12 -14.89
N LEU A 591 -26.69 -28.09 -13.59
CA LEU A 591 -27.19 -27.12 -12.61
C LEU A 591 -26.27 -25.90 -12.41
N ALA A 592 -24.96 -26.06 -12.57
CA ALA A 592 -23.98 -24.99 -12.39
C ALA A 592 -23.97 -24.03 -13.59
N ALA A 593 -23.88 -22.73 -13.30
CA ALA A 593 -23.70 -21.70 -14.33
C ALA A 593 -22.31 -21.75 -14.97
N ALA A 594 -21.28 -22.19 -14.20
CA ALA A 594 -19.96 -22.50 -14.72
C ALA A 594 -19.23 -23.52 -13.83
N ILE A 595 -18.39 -24.37 -14.44
CA ILE A 595 -17.39 -25.18 -13.71
C ILE A 595 -16.03 -24.48 -13.82
N LEU A 596 -15.41 -24.22 -12.67
CA LEU A 596 -14.20 -23.43 -12.60
C LEU A 596 -12.93 -24.26 -12.84
N ASN A 597 -12.84 -25.47 -12.25
CA ASN A 597 -11.70 -26.38 -12.31
C ASN A 597 -11.99 -27.73 -13.04
N PRO A 598 -12.50 -27.70 -14.30
CA PRO A 598 -12.98 -28.90 -14.99
C PRO A 598 -11.88 -29.96 -15.17
N GLY A 599 -12.08 -31.15 -14.62
CA GLY A 599 -11.14 -32.27 -14.62
C GLY A 599 -10.79 -32.80 -13.22
N SER A 600 -11.00 -32.00 -12.18
CA SER A 600 -10.91 -32.45 -10.78
C SER A 600 -11.97 -33.52 -10.47
N LYS A 601 -11.56 -34.58 -9.75
CA LYS A 601 -12.43 -35.73 -9.41
C LYS A 601 -12.93 -35.75 -7.97
N GLU A 602 -12.19 -35.16 -7.03
CA GLU A 602 -12.58 -35.11 -5.62
C GLU A 602 -13.40 -33.84 -5.29
N LYS A 603 -12.98 -32.71 -5.86
CA LYS A 603 -13.46 -31.38 -5.47
C LYS A 603 -13.66 -30.49 -6.70
N LEU A 604 -14.91 -30.23 -7.04
CA LEU A 604 -15.24 -29.25 -8.07
C LEU A 604 -15.46 -27.88 -7.41
N ASP A 605 -14.92 -26.86 -8.07
CA ASP A 605 -15.25 -25.46 -7.81
C ASP A 605 -16.24 -25.03 -8.91
N VAL A 606 -17.40 -24.53 -8.52
CA VAL A 606 -18.51 -24.21 -9.43
C VAL A 606 -19.11 -22.84 -9.09
N VAL A 607 -19.73 -22.20 -10.07
CA VAL A 607 -20.56 -21.01 -9.86
C VAL A 607 -22.02 -21.40 -10.01
N ALA A 608 -22.82 -21.11 -8.99
CA ALA A 608 -24.24 -21.46 -8.91
C ALA A 608 -25.10 -20.20 -8.84
N SER A 609 -26.20 -20.17 -9.60
CA SER A 609 -27.24 -19.17 -9.43
C SER A 609 -28.00 -19.38 -8.11
N PRO A 610 -28.60 -18.34 -7.51
CA PRO A 610 -29.25 -18.42 -6.19
C PRO A 610 -30.22 -19.59 -6.04
N GLU A 611 -31.02 -19.87 -7.06
CA GLU A 611 -32.01 -20.94 -7.09
C GLU A 611 -31.43 -22.37 -7.18
N ASN A 612 -30.18 -22.52 -7.65
CA ASN A 612 -29.52 -23.81 -7.83
C ASN A 612 -28.54 -24.17 -6.69
N VAL A 613 -28.22 -23.25 -5.78
CA VAL A 613 -27.29 -23.48 -4.64
C VAL A 613 -27.71 -24.68 -3.79
N ASP A 614 -28.99 -24.76 -3.42
CA ASP A 614 -29.52 -25.84 -2.57
C ASP A 614 -29.54 -27.18 -3.31
N ALA A 615 -29.87 -27.19 -4.60
CA ALA A 615 -29.91 -28.39 -5.43
C ALA A 615 -28.51 -28.98 -5.62
N ILE A 616 -27.52 -28.14 -5.95
CA ILE A 616 -26.10 -28.54 -6.06
C ILE A 616 -25.57 -29.04 -4.71
N SER A 617 -25.97 -28.40 -3.61
CA SER A 617 -25.52 -28.80 -2.26
C SER A 617 -26.12 -30.11 -1.76
N GLN A 618 -27.30 -30.52 -2.26
CA GLN A 618 -27.89 -31.84 -1.99
C GLN A 618 -27.23 -32.98 -2.76
N LEU A 619 -26.49 -32.67 -3.83
CA LEU A 619 -25.74 -33.66 -4.64
C LEU A 619 -24.29 -33.86 -4.15
N ALA A 620 -23.78 -32.98 -3.30
CA ALA A 620 -22.41 -33.04 -2.76
C ALA A 620 -22.34 -33.74 -1.39
N VAL A 621 -21.18 -34.31 -1.05
CA VAL A 621 -20.89 -34.80 0.31
C VAL A 621 -20.69 -33.63 1.28
N ASN A 622 -20.16 -32.52 0.78
CA ASN A 622 -19.90 -31.29 1.53
C ASN A 622 -19.81 -30.11 0.56
N THR A 623 -20.43 -28.98 0.91
CA THR A 623 -20.34 -27.71 0.16
C THR A 623 -19.71 -26.64 1.05
N THR A 624 -18.76 -25.88 0.51
CA THR A 624 -18.17 -24.69 1.14
C THR A 624 -18.37 -23.50 0.22
N VAL A 625 -18.92 -22.40 0.72
CA VAL A 625 -18.97 -21.14 -0.05
C VAL A 625 -17.56 -20.55 -0.11
N LEU A 626 -17.12 -20.23 -1.32
CA LEU A 626 -15.85 -19.57 -1.62
C LEU A 626 -16.07 -18.05 -1.74
N VAL A 627 -17.09 -17.68 -2.53
CA VAL A 627 -17.48 -16.28 -2.81
C VAL A 627 -18.99 -16.17 -2.64
N GLU A 628 -19.45 -15.25 -1.80
CA GLU A 628 -20.88 -15.05 -1.49
C GLU A 628 -21.65 -14.35 -2.62
N ASP A 629 -20.99 -13.48 -3.41
CA ASP A 629 -21.54 -12.82 -4.60
C ASP A 629 -20.44 -12.63 -5.66
N ILE A 630 -20.54 -13.41 -6.74
CA ILE A 630 -19.61 -13.39 -7.88
C ILE A 630 -19.78 -12.12 -8.72
N GLY A 631 -21.00 -11.59 -8.84
CA GLY A 631 -21.28 -10.34 -9.56
C GLY A 631 -20.65 -9.14 -8.86
N ALA A 632 -20.78 -9.07 -7.53
CA ALA A 632 -20.08 -8.06 -6.72
C ALA A 632 -18.56 -8.16 -6.86
N ALA A 633 -17.99 -9.37 -6.79
CA ALA A 633 -16.56 -9.58 -6.97
C ALA A 633 -16.05 -9.14 -8.35
N PHE A 634 -16.83 -9.35 -9.43
CA PHE A 634 -16.49 -8.83 -10.76
C PHE A 634 -16.67 -7.31 -10.89
N ALA A 635 -17.57 -6.68 -10.12
CA ALA A 635 -17.75 -5.24 -10.14
C ALA A 635 -16.54 -4.48 -9.55
N GLU A 636 -15.83 -5.09 -8.58
CA GLU A 636 -14.58 -4.53 -8.05
C GLU A 636 -13.44 -4.50 -9.09
N GLU A 637 -13.47 -5.38 -10.09
CA GLU A 637 -12.44 -5.47 -11.14
C GLU A 637 -12.48 -4.32 -12.15
N GLU A 638 -13.62 -3.62 -12.29
CA GLU A 638 -13.79 -2.52 -13.26
C GLU A 638 -13.16 -1.18 -12.78
N THR A 639 -12.34 -1.21 -11.73
CA THR A 639 -11.67 -0.05 -11.12
C THR A 639 -10.45 0.43 -11.91
N ALA A 640 -10.70 1.09 -13.04
CA ALA A 640 -9.67 1.70 -13.88
C ALA A 640 -8.77 2.68 -13.10
N THR A 641 -7.45 2.56 -13.26
CA THR A 641 -6.45 3.45 -12.64
C THR A 641 -5.60 4.14 -13.70
N VAL A 642 -5.13 5.36 -13.43
CA VAL A 642 -4.24 6.08 -14.36
C VAL A 642 -2.85 5.46 -14.30
N TYR A 643 -2.53 4.67 -15.33
CA TYR A 643 -1.24 4.04 -15.50
C TYR A 643 -0.28 4.91 -16.33
N ALA A 644 1.02 4.66 -16.19
CA ALA A 644 2.06 5.18 -17.07
C ALA A 644 2.87 4.00 -17.62
N VAL A 645 3.43 4.13 -18.82
CA VAL A 645 4.23 3.06 -19.44
C VAL A 645 5.60 3.63 -19.84
N PRO A 646 6.72 2.98 -19.47
CA PRO A 646 6.84 1.80 -18.61
C PRO A 646 6.89 2.16 -17.11
N SER A 647 5.86 1.81 -16.33
CA SER A 647 5.82 1.96 -14.86
C SER A 647 5.23 0.73 -14.17
N GLU A 648 5.57 0.50 -12.89
CA GLU A 648 4.91 -0.51 -12.06
C GLU A 648 3.44 -0.18 -11.74
N THR A 649 2.98 1.06 -12.00
CA THR A 649 1.56 1.45 -11.86
C THR A 649 0.63 0.80 -12.88
N TRP A 650 1.15 0.15 -13.93
CA TRP A 650 0.34 -0.73 -14.78
C TRP A 650 -0.20 -1.95 -14.00
N PHE A 651 0.54 -2.46 -13.02
CA PHE A 651 0.23 -3.72 -12.34
C PHE A 651 -0.65 -3.55 -11.09
N THR A 652 -1.50 -2.51 -11.05
CA THR A 652 -2.44 -2.22 -9.94
C THR A 652 -3.91 -2.44 -10.29
N ALA A 653 -4.24 -2.73 -11.56
CA ALA A 653 -5.59 -2.99 -12.05
C ALA A 653 -5.56 -4.01 -13.21
N TYR A 654 -6.73 -4.51 -13.60
CA TYR A 654 -6.92 -5.17 -14.90
C TYR A 654 -7.34 -4.12 -15.94
N HIS A 655 -7.04 -4.36 -17.22
CA HIS A 655 -7.19 -3.36 -18.28
C HIS A 655 -7.97 -3.90 -19.49
N SER A 656 -8.45 -3.03 -20.38
CA SER A 656 -9.11 -3.49 -21.59
C SER A 656 -8.10 -4.13 -22.55
N TYR A 657 -8.56 -5.02 -23.45
CA TYR A 657 -7.71 -5.57 -24.50
C TYR A 657 -7.03 -4.50 -25.37
N ALA A 658 -7.63 -3.31 -25.52
CA ALA A 658 -7.01 -2.20 -26.25
C ALA A 658 -5.83 -1.59 -25.48
N ASP A 659 -5.94 -1.49 -24.16
CA ASP A 659 -4.87 -1.01 -23.27
C ASP A 659 -3.68 -1.99 -23.26
N HIS A 660 -3.92 -3.31 -23.17
CA HIS A 660 -2.85 -4.32 -23.26
C HIS A 660 -2.05 -4.20 -24.57
N LEU A 661 -2.74 -3.97 -25.70
CA LEU A 661 -2.09 -3.69 -26.98
C LEU A 661 -1.37 -2.32 -27.02
N GLN A 662 -1.74 -1.36 -26.18
CA GLN A 662 -1.08 -0.06 -26.04
C GLN A 662 0.17 -0.18 -25.15
N PHE A 663 0.05 -0.82 -23.98
CA PHE A 663 1.14 -1.16 -23.08
C PHE A 663 2.31 -1.85 -23.79
N LEU A 664 2.05 -2.89 -24.60
CA LEU A 664 3.12 -3.56 -25.35
C LEU A 664 3.81 -2.62 -26.35
N ARG A 665 3.05 -1.74 -27.03
CA ARG A 665 3.61 -0.76 -27.99
C ARG A 665 4.44 0.32 -27.30
N ASP A 666 4.00 0.81 -26.15
CA ASP A 666 4.73 1.86 -25.41
C ASP A 666 5.96 1.28 -24.69
N LEU A 667 5.87 0.05 -24.16
CA LEU A 667 7.03 -0.69 -23.65
C LEU A 667 8.06 -0.92 -24.75
N GLN A 668 7.65 -1.34 -25.95
CA GLN A 668 8.55 -1.51 -27.09
C GLN A 668 9.13 -0.17 -27.57
N GLY A 669 8.33 0.90 -27.58
CA GLY A 669 8.75 2.26 -27.92
C GLY A 669 9.78 2.84 -26.95
N GLY A 670 9.77 2.42 -25.69
CA GLY A 670 10.80 2.74 -24.71
C GLY A 670 12.12 1.99 -24.89
N PHE A 671 12.10 0.80 -25.53
CA PHE A 671 13.28 -0.07 -25.71
C PHE A 671 13.43 -0.60 -27.17
N PRO A 672 13.44 0.28 -28.20
CA PRO A 672 13.31 -0.13 -29.60
C PRO A 672 14.56 -0.82 -30.18
N SER A 673 15.70 -0.73 -29.50
CA SER A 673 16.95 -1.42 -29.89
C SER A 673 17.12 -2.81 -29.25
N GLN A 674 16.23 -3.17 -28.32
CA GLN A 674 16.23 -4.44 -27.56
C GLN A 674 14.94 -5.23 -27.75
N SER A 675 13.90 -4.63 -28.37
CA SER A 675 12.61 -5.30 -28.56
C SER A 675 11.85 -4.87 -29.80
N GLU A 676 10.97 -5.76 -30.28
CA GLU A 676 10.00 -5.52 -31.34
C GLU A 676 8.62 -6.12 -30.99
N ILE A 677 7.57 -5.56 -31.57
CA ILE A 677 6.24 -6.20 -31.56
C ILE A 677 6.23 -7.33 -32.60
N VAL A 678 5.75 -8.50 -32.20
CA VAL A 678 5.56 -9.67 -33.07
C VAL A 678 4.09 -10.06 -33.13
N THR A 679 3.67 -10.55 -34.29
CA THR A 679 2.36 -11.18 -34.48
C THR A 679 2.57 -12.67 -34.70
N VAL A 680 2.12 -13.49 -33.75
CA VAL A 680 2.32 -14.95 -33.78
C VAL A 680 1.28 -15.64 -34.66
N GLY A 681 0.11 -15.03 -34.83
CA GLY A 681 -0.98 -15.55 -35.64
C GLY A 681 -2.17 -14.61 -35.67
N THR A 682 -3.33 -15.14 -36.01
CA THR A 682 -4.59 -14.40 -36.07
C THR A 682 -5.70 -15.24 -35.46
N SER A 683 -6.62 -14.61 -34.73
CA SER A 683 -7.77 -15.28 -34.12
C SER A 683 -8.90 -15.54 -35.12
N VAL A 684 -9.90 -16.31 -34.67
CA VAL A 684 -11.15 -16.58 -35.43
C VAL A 684 -11.81 -15.30 -35.95
N GLN A 685 -11.85 -14.24 -35.15
CA GLN A 685 -12.47 -12.95 -35.46
C GLN A 685 -11.48 -11.93 -36.05
N GLY A 686 -10.28 -12.36 -36.46
CA GLY A 686 -9.32 -11.51 -37.19
C GLY A 686 -8.40 -10.64 -36.32
N ARG A 687 -8.33 -10.87 -35.00
CA ARG A 687 -7.41 -10.14 -34.11
C ARG A 687 -6.00 -10.72 -34.23
N ALA A 688 -4.99 -9.86 -34.29
CA ALA A 688 -3.59 -10.29 -34.22
C ALA A 688 -3.27 -10.89 -32.85
N LEU A 689 -2.60 -12.04 -32.82
CA LEU A 689 -1.99 -12.58 -31.59
C LEU A 689 -0.69 -11.81 -31.35
N THR A 690 -0.81 -10.69 -30.65
CA THR A 690 0.28 -9.73 -30.44
C THR A 690 1.14 -10.13 -29.25
N GLY A 691 2.45 -10.14 -29.45
CA GLY A 691 3.44 -10.31 -28.40
C GLY A 691 4.63 -9.37 -28.59
N ILE A 692 5.61 -9.50 -27.71
CA ILE A 692 6.89 -8.77 -27.76
C ILE A 692 8.04 -9.78 -27.83
N HIS A 693 9.02 -9.51 -28.70
CA HIS A 693 10.26 -10.26 -28.79
C HIS A 693 11.41 -9.38 -28.29
N ILE A 694 12.22 -9.90 -27.36
CA ILE A 694 13.26 -9.17 -26.62
C ILE A 694 14.62 -9.89 -26.80
N TRP A 695 15.69 -9.12 -27.03
CA TRP A 695 17.06 -9.63 -27.22
C TRP A 695 18.11 -8.72 -26.56
N GLY A 696 19.23 -9.31 -26.15
CA GLY A 696 20.40 -8.59 -25.61
C GLY A 696 21.48 -8.27 -26.64
N SER A 697 22.71 -8.11 -26.17
CA SER A 697 23.88 -7.70 -26.96
C SER A 697 24.29 -8.64 -28.10
N GLY A 698 23.77 -9.88 -28.13
CA GLY A 698 23.92 -10.77 -29.30
C GLY A 698 23.15 -10.30 -30.54
N GLY A 699 22.15 -9.42 -30.36
CA GLY A 699 21.25 -8.96 -31.41
C GLY A 699 20.09 -9.92 -31.67
N LYS A 700 19.03 -9.37 -32.27
CA LYS A 700 17.78 -10.04 -32.61
C LYS A 700 18.01 -11.39 -33.30
N GLY A 701 17.50 -12.47 -32.70
CA GLY A 701 17.45 -13.79 -33.33
C GLY A 701 18.68 -14.68 -33.11
N SER A 702 19.60 -14.27 -32.22
CA SER A 702 20.93 -14.88 -32.07
C SER A 702 21.05 -15.92 -30.95
N LYS A 703 20.01 -16.10 -30.11
CA LYS A 703 20.09 -16.90 -28.87
C LYS A 703 18.98 -17.95 -28.78
N PRO A 704 19.17 -19.05 -28.03
CA PRO A 704 18.10 -20.01 -27.75
C PRO A 704 16.85 -19.32 -27.21
N ALA A 705 15.67 -19.77 -27.65
CA ALA A 705 14.43 -19.11 -27.32
C ALA A 705 13.96 -19.42 -25.90
N VAL A 706 13.43 -18.39 -25.22
CA VAL A 706 12.55 -18.52 -24.06
C VAL A 706 11.16 -18.08 -24.51
N ILE A 707 10.13 -18.88 -24.26
CA ILE A 707 8.75 -18.61 -24.72
C ILE A 707 7.82 -18.53 -23.51
N PHE A 708 7.06 -17.43 -23.40
CA PHE A 708 6.05 -17.21 -22.36
C PHE A 708 4.69 -16.92 -23.01
N HIS A 709 3.68 -17.70 -22.64
CA HIS A 709 2.29 -17.49 -23.05
C HIS A 709 1.43 -17.13 -21.83
N GLY A 710 0.46 -16.24 -22.03
CA GLY A 710 -0.57 -15.90 -21.07
C GLY A 710 -1.96 -15.89 -21.72
N THR A 711 -3.00 -16.00 -20.88
CA THR A 711 -4.42 -15.93 -21.27
C THR A 711 -4.71 -16.83 -22.47
N VAL A 712 -4.35 -18.11 -22.29
CA VAL A 712 -4.77 -19.22 -23.16
C VAL A 712 -6.25 -19.51 -22.94
N HIS A 713 -6.66 -19.59 -21.68
CA HIS A 713 -8.06 -19.52 -21.30
C HIS A 713 -8.41 -18.07 -20.96
N ALA A 714 -9.56 -17.60 -21.43
CA ALA A 714 -9.86 -16.18 -21.46
C ALA A 714 -10.17 -15.53 -20.09
N ARG A 715 -10.67 -16.30 -19.12
CA ARG A 715 -11.06 -15.83 -17.77
C ARG A 715 -9.90 -15.65 -16.79
N GLU A 716 -8.70 -16.08 -17.16
CA GLU A 716 -7.50 -16.18 -16.30
C GLU A 716 -6.67 -14.88 -16.34
N TRP A 717 -7.33 -13.73 -16.10
CA TRP A 717 -6.80 -12.38 -16.34
C TRP A 717 -5.45 -12.07 -15.66
N ILE A 718 -5.17 -12.67 -14.50
CA ILE A 718 -3.89 -12.52 -13.80
C ILE A 718 -2.70 -13.06 -14.61
N SER A 719 -2.91 -13.99 -15.54
CA SER A 719 -1.87 -14.50 -16.44
C SER A 719 -1.42 -13.47 -17.49
N THR A 720 -2.31 -12.60 -17.98
CA THR A 720 -1.92 -11.45 -18.82
C THR A 720 -0.96 -10.54 -18.06
N MET A 721 -1.38 -10.08 -16.87
CA MET A 721 -0.59 -9.16 -16.02
C MET A 721 0.77 -9.76 -15.64
N THR A 722 0.80 -11.06 -15.35
CA THR A 722 2.05 -11.77 -15.01
C THR A 722 2.98 -11.85 -16.21
N THR A 723 2.45 -12.19 -17.39
CA THR A 723 3.23 -12.32 -18.63
C THR A 723 3.77 -10.96 -19.10
N GLU A 724 3.01 -9.88 -18.91
CA GLU A 724 3.46 -8.49 -19.12
C GLU A 724 4.52 -8.05 -18.10
N TYR A 725 4.43 -8.48 -16.84
CA TYR A 725 5.44 -8.16 -15.83
C TYR A 725 6.80 -8.80 -16.14
N MET A 726 6.81 -10.01 -16.73
CA MET A 726 8.03 -10.63 -17.25
C MET A 726 8.70 -9.74 -18.31
N ALA A 727 7.94 -9.28 -19.32
CA ALA A 727 8.47 -8.39 -20.36
C ALA A 727 8.95 -7.04 -19.80
N PHE A 728 8.17 -6.45 -18.90
CA PHE A 728 8.48 -5.19 -18.23
C PHE A 728 9.79 -5.26 -17.43
N GLN A 729 9.97 -6.29 -16.59
CA GLN A 729 11.20 -6.45 -15.80
C GLN A 729 12.40 -6.75 -16.70
N LEU A 730 12.26 -7.64 -17.70
CA LEU A 730 13.34 -7.99 -18.63
C LEU A 730 13.89 -6.75 -19.37
N LEU A 731 13.03 -5.81 -19.77
CA LEU A 731 13.43 -4.58 -20.46
C LEU A 731 13.89 -3.48 -19.50
N THR A 732 13.08 -3.10 -18.51
CA THR A 732 13.40 -1.98 -17.62
C THR A 732 14.61 -2.22 -16.72
N LYS A 733 14.93 -3.49 -16.43
CA LYS A 733 16.11 -3.88 -15.66
C LYS A 733 17.34 -4.22 -16.51
N TYR A 734 17.23 -4.31 -17.83
CA TYR A 734 18.35 -4.69 -18.71
C TYR A 734 19.60 -3.80 -18.58
N SER A 735 19.42 -2.52 -18.25
CA SER A 735 20.49 -1.54 -18.04
C SER A 735 20.95 -1.39 -16.59
N THR A 736 20.21 -1.94 -15.61
CA THR A 736 20.38 -1.64 -14.17
C THR A 736 20.58 -2.87 -13.28
N ASP A 737 20.12 -4.05 -13.69
CA ASP A 737 20.30 -5.32 -12.98
C ASP A 737 21.24 -6.25 -13.77
N SER A 738 22.36 -6.62 -13.15
CA SER A 738 23.39 -7.47 -13.77
C SER A 738 22.91 -8.90 -14.06
N ALA A 739 21.98 -9.44 -13.29
CA ALA A 739 21.42 -10.77 -13.50
C ALA A 739 20.37 -10.77 -14.62
N VAL A 740 19.50 -9.76 -14.67
CA VAL A 740 18.56 -9.59 -15.80
C VAL A 740 19.34 -9.36 -17.10
N LYS A 741 20.36 -8.50 -17.07
CA LYS A 741 21.26 -8.30 -18.22
C LYS A 741 21.88 -9.62 -18.70
N ALA A 742 22.45 -10.41 -17.79
CA ALA A 742 23.05 -11.69 -18.14
C ALA A 742 22.06 -12.69 -18.77
N LEU A 743 20.78 -12.65 -18.39
CA LEU A 743 19.75 -13.49 -19.01
C LEU A 743 19.36 -13.00 -20.41
N VAL A 744 19.14 -11.70 -20.58
CA VAL A 744 18.78 -11.11 -21.88
C VAL A 744 19.94 -11.17 -22.89
N ASP A 745 21.21 -11.18 -22.43
CA ASP A 745 22.38 -11.47 -23.26
C ASP A 745 22.53 -12.97 -23.62
N LYS A 746 21.87 -13.87 -22.87
CA LYS A 746 21.94 -15.33 -23.02
C LYS A 746 20.79 -15.92 -23.85
N PHE A 747 19.61 -15.31 -23.83
CA PHE A 747 18.37 -15.84 -24.43
C PHE A 747 17.59 -14.78 -25.22
N ASP A 748 16.87 -15.23 -26.26
CA ASP A 748 15.88 -14.42 -26.98
C ASP A 748 14.50 -14.73 -26.38
N PHE A 749 13.82 -13.74 -25.81
CA PHE A 749 12.53 -13.93 -25.15
C PHE A 749 11.36 -13.60 -26.10
N TYR A 750 10.42 -14.54 -26.23
CA TYR A 750 9.19 -14.41 -27.01
C TYR A 750 7.99 -14.47 -26.06
N ILE A 751 7.32 -13.33 -25.87
CA ILE A 751 6.33 -13.16 -24.81
C ILE A 751 5.00 -12.75 -25.45
N THR A 752 3.94 -13.56 -25.26
CA THR A 752 2.61 -13.32 -25.83
C THR A 752 1.56 -13.34 -24.70
N PRO A 753 1.23 -12.17 -24.10
CA PRO A 753 0.36 -12.11 -22.91
C PRO A 753 -1.10 -12.51 -23.12
N VAL A 754 -1.60 -12.45 -24.36
CA VAL A 754 -2.98 -12.84 -24.69
C VAL A 754 -2.97 -13.67 -25.99
N VAL A 755 -2.89 -15.00 -25.85
CA VAL A 755 -2.96 -15.89 -27.03
C VAL A 755 -4.39 -16.18 -27.49
N ASN A 756 -5.40 -15.96 -26.63
CA ASN A 756 -6.83 -16.08 -26.93
C ASN A 756 -7.55 -14.70 -26.89
N PRO A 757 -7.24 -13.77 -27.81
CA PRO A 757 -7.77 -12.40 -27.75
C PRO A 757 -9.28 -12.32 -28.01
N ASP A 758 -9.85 -13.28 -28.73
CA ASP A 758 -11.30 -13.33 -28.97
C ASP A 758 -12.08 -13.74 -27.73
N GLY A 759 -11.60 -14.76 -27.01
CA GLY A 759 -12.16 -15.14 -25.73
C GLY A 759 -11.96 -14.02 -24.69
N PHE A 760 -10.77 -13.42 -24.61
CA PHE A 760 -10.48 -12.38 -23.63
C PHE A 760 -11.39 -11.15 -23.82
N VAL A 761 -11.55 -10.65 -25.06
CA VAL A 761 -12.53 -9.58 -25.34
C VAL A 761 -13.96 -10.01 -25.00
N TYR A 762 -14.33 -11.28 -25.22
CA TYR A 762 -15.65 -11.80 -24.85
C TYR A 762 -15.87 -11.82 -23.32
N THR A 763 -14.82 -12.02 -22.51
CA THR A 763 -14.90 -11.88 -21.04
C THR A 763 -15.12 -10.44 -20.59
N GLN A 764 -14.67 -9.46 -21.37
CA GLN A 764 -14.88 -8.04 -21.10
C GLN A 764 -16.23 -7.53 -21.63
N SER A 765 -16.72 -8.07 -22.75
CA SER A 765 -17.96 -7.60 -23.41
C SER A 765 -19.24 -8.35 -23.05
N THR A 766 -19.13 -9.62 -22.63
CA THR A 766 -20.29 -10.54 -22.65
C THR A 766 -20.31 -11.51 -21.48
N ASP A 767 -19.27 -12.31 -21.25
CA ASP A 767 -19.30 -13.39 -20.23
C ASP A 767 -17.94 -13.55 -19.55
N ARG A 768 -17.83 -13.02 -18.34
CA ARG A 768 -16.59 -12.93 -17.55
C ARG A 768 -15.97 -14.30 -17.20
N LEU A 769 -16.76 -15.38 -17.21
CA LEU A 769 -16.31 -16.76 -16.95
C LEU A 769 -16.03 -17.58 -18.21
N TRP A 770 -16.09 -16.96 -19.40
CA TRP A 770 -15.79 -17.64 -20.65
C TRP A 770 -14.33 -18.13 -20.70
N ARG A 771 -14.13 -19.42 -21.01
CA ARG A 771 -12.82 -20.09 -21.05
C ARG A 771 -12.20 -20.15 -22.45
N LYS A 772 -13.00 -20.59 -23.42
CA LYS A 772 -12.57 -21.13 -24.73
C LYS A 772 -12.18 -20.05 -25.76
N ASN A 773 -11.74 -20.42 -26.97
CA ASN A 773 -11.73 -19.49 -28.11
C ASN A 773 -13.17 -19.19 -28.59
N ARG A 774 -13.35 -18.45 -29.70
CA ARG A 774 -14.67 -18.10 -30.24
C ARG A 774 -15.06 -18.83 -31.53
N GLN A 775 -14.43 -19.96 -31.85
CA GLN A 775 -14.72 -20.72 -33.07
C GLN A 775 -16.08 -21.44 -33.01
N THR A 776 -17.00 -21.06 -33.88
CA THR A 776 -18.29 -21.73 -34.07
C THR A 776 -18.14 -23.12 -34.72
N GLN A 777 -19.20 -23.93 -34.71
CA GLN A 777 -19.20 -25.25 -35.33
C GLN A 777 -20.52 -25.51 -36.06
N SER A 778 -20.46 -25.85 -37.35
CA SER A 778 -21.64 -26.27 -38.11
C SER A 778 -22.26 -27.51 -37.45
N GLY A 779 -23.56 -27.46 -37.19
CA GLY A 779 -24.31 -28.52 -36.49
C GLY A 779 -24.36 -28.41 -34.96
N SER A 780 -23.79 -27.36 -34.35
CA SER A 780 -23.92 -27.10 -32.91
C SER A 780 -24.25 -25.62 -32.64
N SER A 781 -25.02 -25.37 -31.58
CA SER A 781 -25.21 -24.03 -31.00
C SER A 781 -24.03 -23.60 -30.13
N CYS A 782 -23.21 -24.55 -29.67
CA CYS A 782 -22.09 -24.31 -28.77
C CYS A 782 -20.86 -23.77 -29.51
N VAL A 783 -20.13 -22.88 -28.82
CA VAL A 783 -19.03 -22.09 -29.39
C VAL A 783 -17.73 -22.39 -28.65
N GLY A 784 -16.61 -22.31 -29.37
CA GLY A 784 -15.27 -22.32 -28.81
C GLY A 784 -14.69 -23.71 -28.61
N ARG A 785 -13.38 -23.82 -28.88
CA ARG A 785 -12.52 -24.92 -28.44
C ARG A 785 -11.70 -24.48 -27.23
N ASP A 786 -11.36 -25.42 -26.37
CA ASP A 786 -10.32 -25.19 -25.36
C ASP A 786 -8.95 -25.13 -26.07
N PRO A 787 -8.25 -23.97 -26.10
CA PRO A 787 -6.99 -23.87 -26.81
C PRO A 787 -5.93 -24.79 -26.20
N ASN A 788 -5.95 -24.99 -24.88
CA ASN A 788 -5.03 -25.89 -24.20
C ASN A 788 -5.47 -27.37 -24.22
N ARG A 789 -6.35 -27.74 -25.16
CA ARG A 789 -6.65 -29.13 -25.56
C ARG A 789 -6.60 -29.35 -27.08
N ASN A 790 -6.15 -28.35 -27.86
CA ASN A 790 -6.20 -28.36 -29.32
C ASN A 790 -4.83 -28.56 -30.00
N TRP A 791 -3.73 -28.69 -29.25
CA TRP A 791 -2.39 -28.87 -29.81
C TRP A 791 -2.18 -30.26 -30.45
N PRO A 792 -1.44 -30.37 -31.58
CA PRO A 792 -1.26 -31.62 -32.31
C PRO A 792 -0.16 -32.52 -31.74
N TYR A 793 -0.30 -32.90 -30.47
CA TYR A 793 0.47 -33.97 -29.82
C TYR A 793 -0.42 -34.67 -28.81
N LYS A 794 -0.59 -36.00 -28.95
CA LYS A 794 -1.44 -36.85 -28.10
C LYS A 794 -2.91 -36.46 -28.04
N TRP A 795 -3.33 -35.57 -28.93
CA TRP A 795 -4.71 -35.09 -29.09
C TRP A 795 -5.70 -36.20 -29.40
N GLU A 796 -5.25 -37.25 -30.09
CA GLU A 796 -6.04 -38.42 -30.46
C GLU A 796 -6.50 -39.26 -29.26
N LEU A 797 -5.83 -39.15 -28.11
CA LEU A 797 -6.15 -39.92 -26.91
C LEU A 797 -7.48 -39.50 -26.26
N THR A 798 -7.96 -40.37 -25.36
CA THR A 798 -9.19 -40.21 -24.58
C THR A 798 -8.86 -39.97 -23.10
N GLY A 799 -9.75 -39.30 -22.38
CA GLY A 799 -9.67 -39.14 -20.92
C GLY A 799 -9.03 -37.85 -20.40
N GLY A 800 -8.36 -37.06 -21.25
CA GLY A 800 -7.81 -35.74 -20.87
C GLY A 800 -8.45 -34.52 -21.56
N ALA A 801 -9.43 -34.74 -22.43
CA ALA A 801 -10.21 -33.69 -23.09
C ALA A 801 -11.54 -34.23 -23.62
N SER A 802 -12.53 -33.34 -23.80
CA SER A 802 -13.86 -33.71 -24.26
C SER A 802 -14.03 -33.61 -25.78
N THR A 803 -14.85 -34.50 -26.34
CA THR A 803 -15.33 -34.44 -27.73
C THR A 803 -16.70 -33.76 -27.88
N ASN A 804 -17.35 -33.37 -26.77
CA ASN A 804 -18.62 -32.64 -26.80
C ASN A 804 -18.35 -31.13 -27.07
N PRO A 805 -18.86 -30.52 -28.16
CA PRO A 805 -18.66 -29.10 -28.46
C PRO A 805 -19.09 -28.11 -27.36
N CYS A 806 -20.03 -28.52 -26.51
CA CYS A 806 -20.54 -27.72 -25.40
C CYS A 806 -19.64 -27.78 -24.15
N SER A 807 -18.74 -28.76 -24.05
CA SER A 807 -17.84 -28.90 -22.90
C SER A 807 -16.79 -27.78 -22.85
N GLU A 808 -16.43 -27.37 -21.64
CA GLU A 808 -15.34 -26.41 -21.37
C GLU A 808 -13.95 -26.93 -21.77
N THR A 809 -13.78 -28.25 -21.90
CA THR A 809 -12.53 -28.90 -22.34
C THR A 809 -12.63 -29.46 -23.77
N TYR A 810 -13.50 -28.91 -24.61
CA TYR A 810 -13.71 -29.38 -25.98
C TYR A 810 -12.44 -29.24 -26.84
N LYS A 811 -11.89 -30.38 -27.27
CA LYS A 811 -10.59 -30.44 -28.00
C LYS A 811 -10.62 -29.99 -29.46
N GLY A 812 -11.80 -29.66 -30.00
CA GLY A 812 -12.00 -29.33 -31.42
C GLY A 812 -12.35 -30.54 -32.28
N ALA A 813 -12.57 -30.30 -33.57
CA ALA A 813 -12.92 -31.33 -34.54
C ALA A 813 -11.68 -32.06 -35.10
N ALA A 814 -10.53 -31.40 -35.06
CA ALA A 814 -9.20 -31.94 -35.37
C ALA A 814 -8.16 -31.17 -34.55
N ALA A 815 -6.97 -31.74 -34.38
CA ALA A 815 -5.86 -31.04 -33.76
C ALA A 815 -5.43 -29.84 -34.62
N ALA A 816 -5.14 -28.70 -33.98
CA ALA A 816 -4.90 -27.41 -34.60
C ALA A 816 -6.02 -26.95 -35.58
N ASP A 817 -7.29 -27.34 -35.33
CA ASP A 817 -8.44 -26.79 -36.08
C ASP A 817 -8.69 -25.30 -35.79
N THR A 818 -8.08 -24.75 -34.74
CA THR A 818 -8.13 -23.31 -34.40
C THR A 818 -7.02 -22.47 -35.05
N PRO A 819 -7.30 -21.24 -35.49
CA PRO A 819 -6.29 -20.38 -36.11
C PRO A 819 -5.27 -19.84 -35.10
N GLU A 820 -5.65 -19.69 -33.82
CA GLU A 820 -4.75 -19.31 -32.73
C GLU A 820 -3.62 -20.35 -32.59
N ILE A 821 -3.97 -21.63 -32.44
CA ILE A 821 -3.02 -22.73 -32.23
C ILE A 821 -2.15 -22.96 -33.46
N ARG A 822 -2.66 -22.74 -34.68
CA ARG A 822 -1.83 -22.79 -35.90
C ARG A 822 -0.72 -21.74 -35.90
N GLY A 823 -0.98 -20.53 -35.39
CA GLY A 823 0.04 -19.49 -35.23
C GLY A 823 1.09 -19.86 -34.19
N LEU A 824 0.65 -20.19 -32.97
CA LEU A 824 1.54 -20.57 -31.86
C LEU A 824 2.43 -21.77 -32.24
N LYS A 825 1.84 -22.80 -32.87
CA LYS A 825 2.57 -23.96 -33.39
C LYS A 825 3.63 -23.57 -34.43
N ALA A 826 3.29 -22.72 -35.40
CA ALA A 826 4.24 -22.29 -36.43
C ALA A 826 5.44 -21.51 -35.86
N GLN A 827 5.23 -20.73 -34.78
CA GLN A 827 6.32 -20.10 -34.04
C GLN A 827 7.19 -21.14 -33.31
N VAL A 828 6.58 -22.07 -32.58
CA VAL A 828 7.30 -23.15 -31.87
C VAL A 828 8.14 -23.99 -32.83
N ASP A 829 7.55 -24.45 -33.94
CA ASP A 829 8.24 -25.22 -34.98
C ASP A 829 9.46 -24.45 -35.52
N SER A 830 9.28 -23.16 -35.82
CA SER A 830 10.31 -22.27 -36.38
C SER A 830 11.46 -22.01 -35.40
N LEU A 831 11.16 -21.76 -34.12
CA LEU A 831 12.17 -21.55 -33.08
C LEU A 831 12.93 -22.83 -32.77
N SER A 832 12.23 -23.96 -32.65
CA SER A 832 12.82 -25.29 -32.46
C SER A 832 13.78 -25.64 -33.60
N ALA A 833 13.36 -25.47 -34.86
CA ALA A 833 14.16 -25.81 -36.04
C ALA A 833 15.33 -24.84 -36.33
N SER A 834 15.30 -23.60 -35.81
CA SER A 834 16.33 -22.59 -36.09
C SER A 834 17.39 -22.43 -35.00
N ARG A 835 16.99 -22.42 -33.72
CA ARG A 835 17.88 -22.07 -32.60
C ARG A 835 17.65 -22.86 -31.30
N GLY A 836 16.63 -23.71 -31.27
CA GLY A 836 16.19 -24.44 -30.09
C GLY A 836 15.43 -23.56 -29.09
N ILE A 837 14.70 -24.22 -28.20
CA ILE A 837 13.94 -23.60 -27.10
C ILE A 837 14.61 -24.06 -25.80
N GLN A 838 15.10 -23.12 -24.98
CA GLN A 838 15.66 -23.45 -23.67
C GLN A 838 14.54 -23.62 -22.63
N PHE A 839 13.54 -22.73 -22.69
CA PHE A 839 12.54 -22.59 -21.64
C PHE A 839 11.17 -22.25 -22.24
N TYR A 840 10.13 -22.90 -21.71
CA TYR A 840 8.74 -22.61 -22.00
C TYR A 840 7.95 -22.51 -20.69
N ILE A 841 7.14 -21.47 -20.54
CA ILE A 841 6.15 -21.39 -19.46
C ILE A 841 4.81 -20.95 -20.04
N ASP A 842 3.77 -21.74 -19.77
CA ASP A 842 2.38 -21.32 -19.95
C ASP A 842 1.82 -20.82 -18.61
N PHE A 843 1.40 -19.56 -18.57
CA PHE A 843 0.83 -18.94 -17.38
C PHE A 843 -0.70 -19.06 -17.38
N HIS A 844 -1.22 -19.66 -16.31
CA HIS A 844 -2.63 -19.97 -16.09
C HIS A 844 -3.08 -19.48 -14.71
N SER A 845 -4.37 -19.60 -14.41
CA SER A 845 -4.84 -19.66 -13.03
C SER A 845 -6.02 -20.62 -12.90
N TYR A 846 -6.34 -21.15 -11.72
CA TYR A 846 -5.75 -20.92 -10.40
C TYR A 846 -5.45 -22.23 -9.69
N GLY A 847 -4.58 -22.17 -8.68
CA GLY A 847 -4.35 -23.29 -7.76
C GLY A 847 -3.02 -23.23 -7.00
N GLN A 848 -2.11 -22.33 -7.40
CA GLN A 848 -0.72 -22.29 -6.96
C GLN A 848 -0.01 -23.63 -7.24
N TYR A 849 0.18 -23.96 -8.52
CA TYR A 849 0.94 -25.12 -8.98
C TYR A 849 2.11 -24.73 -9.91
N ILE A 850 3.19 -25.52 -9.85
CA ILE A 850 4.22 -25.56 -10.91
C ILE A 850 4.20 -26.98 -11.48
N LEU A 851 3.62 -27.11 -12.67
CA LEU A 851 3.40 -28.39 -13.34
C LEU A 851 4.39 -28.58 -14.49
N TRP A 852 4.88 -29.81 -14.69
CA TRP A 852 5.75 -30.17 -15.81
C TRP A 852 5.23 -31.41 -16.59
N PRO A 853 5.69 -31.65 -17.84
CA PRO A 853 5.23 -32.76 -18.67
C PRO A 853 5.36 -34.16 -18.03
N TYR A 854 4.64 -35.19 -18.48
CA TYR A 854 3.54 -35.14 -19.44
C TYR A 854 2.16 -35.13 -18.75
N GLY A 855 1.21 -34.42 -19.34
CA GLY A 855 -0.21 -34.41 -18.96
C GLY A 855 -1.00 -35.60 -19.51
N TYR A 856 -0.60 -36.16 -20.66
CA TYR A 856 -1.36 -37.22 -21.34
C TYR A 856 -1.32 -38.62 -20.71
N ASP A 857 -0.38 -38.89 -19.82
CA ASP A 857 -0.19 -40.22 -19.21
C ASP A 857 0.41 -40.11 -17.80
N CYS A 858 -0.40 -40.43 -16.79
CA CYS A 858 -0.01 -40.39 -15.37
C CYS A 858 0.97 -41.51 -14.96
N SER A 859 1.12 -42.54 -15.80
CA SER A 859 2.06 -43.65 -15.57
C SER A 859 3.41 -43.44 -16.24
N TYR A 860 3.47 -42.56 -17.25
CA TYR A 860 4.69 -42.23 -17.96
C TYR A 860 5.59 -41.30 -17.14
N VAL A 861 6.86 -41.66 -17.03
CA VAL A 861 7.92 -40.85 -16.42
C VAL A 861 8.93 -40.50 -17.50
N ALA A 862 9.13 -39.20 -17.76
CA ALA A 862 10.07 -38.74 -18.76
C ALA A 862 11.53 -38.98 -18.30
N PRO A 863 12.50 -39.21 -19.22
CA PRO A 863 13.91 -39.40 -18.85
C PRO A 863 14.54 -38.23 -18.08
N ASP A 864 13.91 -37.05 -18.19
CA ASP A 864 14.28 -35.76 -17.60
C ASP A 864 13.30 -35.30 -16.48
N ASP A 865 12.35 -36.14 -16.03
CA ASP A 865 11.39 -35.85 -14.94
C ASP A 865 12.08 -35.28 -13.69
N ALA A 866 13.23 -35.85 -13.31
CA ALA A 866 14.02 -35.39 -12.17
C ALA A 866 14.71 -34.02 -12.38
N ALA A 867 15.08 -33.69 -13.62
CA ALA A 867 15.65 -32.38 -13.95
C ALA A 867 14.56 -31.30 -14.01
N LEU A 868 13.38 -31.64 -14.53
CA LEU A 868 12.19 -30.78 -14.53
C LEU A 868 11.71 -30.52 -13.09
N GLN A 869 11.68 -31.55 -12.24
CA GLN A 869 11.34 -31.47 -10.81
C GLN A 869 12.31 -30.57 -10.03
N ALA A 870 13.63 -30.75 -10.19
CA ALA A 870 14.63 -29.95 -9.49
C ALA A 870 14.52 -28.46 -9.84
N MET A 871 14.25 -28.15 -11.11
CA MET A 871 14.03 -26.80 -11.60
C MET A 871 12.67 -26.21 -11.14
N ALA A 872 11.60 -27.01 -11.08
CA ALA A 872 10.33 -26.59 -10.47
C ALA A 872 10.48 -26.25 -8.97
N GLN A 873 11.29 -27.03 -8.23
CA GLN A 873 11.61 -26.75 -6.83
C GLN A 873 12.36 -25.41 -6.67
N ILE A 874 13.25 -25.05 -7.59
CA ILE A 874 13.91 -23.74 -7.60
C ILE A 874 12.86 -22.62 -7.77
N GLY A 875 11.93 -22.77 -8.72
CA GLY A 875 10.84 -21.82 -8.93
C GLY A 875 9.95 -21.62 -7.71
N ALA A 876 9.45 -22.72 -7.12
CA ALA A 876 8.61 -22.65 -5.92
C ALA A 876 9.35 -22.07 -4.70
N THR A 877 10.66 -22.29 -4.60
CA THR A 877 11.49 -21.69 -3.54
C THR A 877 11.66 -20.18 -3.76
N GLY A 878 11.86 -19.74 -5.00
CA GLY A 878 11.95 -18.32 -5.36
C GLY A 878 10.64 -17.55 -5.10
N ILE A 879 9.49 -18.13 -5.46
CA ILE A 879 8.16 -17.59 -5.13
C ILE A 879 8.01 -17.44 -3.61
N ARG A 880 8.23 -18.53 -2.87
CA ARG A 880 8.05 -18.56 -1.41
C ARG A 880 8.97 -17.58 -0.68
N GLY A 881 10.15 -17.30 -1.23
CA GLY A 881 11.11 -16.33 -0.69
C GLY A 881 10.67 -14.86 -0.75
N VAL A 882 9.70 -14.51 -1.60
CA VAL A 882 9.17 -13.13 -1.69
C VAL A 882 7.97 -12.91 -0.78
N SER A 883 7.07 -13.89 -0.68
CA SER A 883 5.71 -13.70 -0.17
C SER A 883 5.25 -14.74 0.86
N GLY A 884 6.05 -15.78 1.08
CA GLY A 884 5.63 -16.98 1.84
C GLY A 884 4.67 -17.91 1.09
N THR A 885 4.14 -17.50 -0.08
CA THR A 885 3.19 -18.30 -0.86
C THR A 885 3.80 -19.65 -1.25
N SER A 886 3.09 -20.72 -0.93
CA SER A 886 3.55 -22.09 -1.23
C SER A 886 2.81 -22.63 -2.45
N TYR A 887 3.57 -23.00 -3.47
CA TYR A 887 3.08 -23.65 -4.69
C TYR A 887 3.30 -25.17 -4.59
N THR A 888 2.34 -25.95 -5.08
CA THR A 888 2.45 -27.41 -5.21
C THR A 888 3.21 -27.73 -6.50
N ILE A 889 4.31 -28.46 -6.42
CA ILE A 889 5.09 -28.85 -7.62
C ILE A 889 4.80 -30.31 -7.98
N GLY A 890 4.71 -30.62 -9.28
CA GLY A 890 4.53 -31.99 -9.74
C GLY A 890 4.45 -32.15 -11.25
N ASN A 891 4.47 -33.39 -11.71
CA ASN A 891 4.07 -33.72 -13.07
C ASN A 891 2.56 -33.43 -13.26
N ALA A 892 2.19 -32.83 -14.40
CA ALA A 892 0.83 -32.31 -14.65
C ALA A 892 -0.28 -33.35 -14.41
N CYS A 893 -0.15 -34.55 -14.99
CA CYS A 893 -1.15 -35.60 -14.82
C CYS A 893 -1.23 -36.08 -13.36
N ARG A 894 -0.07 -36.34 -12.73
CA ARG A 894 0.03 -36.89 -11.36
C ARG A 894 -0.35 -35.90 -10.25
N ALA A 895 -0.23 -34.59 -10.48
CA ALA A 895 -0.42 -33.56 -9.46
C ALA A 895 -1.68 -32.68 -9.64
N LEU A 896 -2.33 -32.73 -10.81
CA LEU A 896 -3.58 -32.03 -11.06
C LEU A 896 -4.64 -32.99 -11.66
N TYR A 897 -4.60 -33.26 -12.96
CA TYR A 897 -5.40 -34.29 -13.65
C TYR A 897 -4.86 -34.50 -15.08
N ALA A 898 -5.30 -35.56 -15.77
CA ALA A 898 -4.85 -35.88 -17.13
C ALA A 898 -5.31 -34.87 -18.19
N THR A 899 -4.42 -34.48 -19.10
CA THR A 899 -4.70 -33.55 -20.21
C THR A 899 -4.26 -34.12 -21.55
N THR A 900 -4.97 -33.83 -22.64
CA THR A 900 -4.57 -34.30 -23.99
C THR A 900 -4.64 -33.15 -24.98
N GLY A 901 -3.58 -32.96 -25.77
CA GLY A 901 -3.48 -31.84 -26.70
C GLY A 901 -3.20 -30.49 -26.03
N ASP A 902 -2.50 -30.48 -24.90
CA ASP A 902 -2.01 -29.27 -24.25
C ASP A 902 -0.68 -28.75 -24.83
N SER A 903 -0.35 -27.51 -24.50
CA SER A 903 0.83 -26.77 -24.95
C SER A 903 2.11 -27.36 -24.39
N THR A 904 2.17 -27.54 -23.07
CA THR A 904 3.32 -28.05 -22.32
C THR A 904 3.79 -29.40 -22.86
N ASP A 905 2.88 -30.34 -23.14
CA ASP A 905 3.22 -31.61 -23.75
C ASP A 905 3.70 -31.47 -25.21
N TYR A 906 3.13 -30.55 -26.00
CA TYR A 906 3.58 -30.27 -27.37
C TYR A 906 4.97 -29.62 -27.42
N ILE A 907 5.22 -28.57 -26.65
CA ILE A 907 6.48 -27.82 -26.68
C ILE A 907 7.64 -28.67 -26.14
N HIS A 908 7.40 -29.56 -25.17
CA HIS A 908 8.42 -30.51 -24.71
C HIS A 908 8.58 -31.70 -25.67
N GLY A 909 7.47 -32.38 -26.02
CA GLY A 909 7.48 -33.60 -26.82
C GLY A 909 7.87 -33.39 -28.29
N VAL A 910 7.42 -32.30 -28.90
CA VAL A 910 7.65 -31.96 -30.32
C VAL A 910 8.60 -30.77 -30.46
N GLY A 911 8.35 -29.67 -29.74
CA GLY A 911 9.18 -28.46 -29.79
C GLY A 911 10.58 -28.62 -29.19
N LYS A 912 10.84 -29.70 -28.45
CA LYS A 912 12.12 -30.02 -27.79
C LYS A 912 12.63 -28.91 -26.86
N SER A 913 11.73 -28.22 -26.17
CA SER A 913 12.13 -27.32 -25.07
C SER A 913 12.79 -28.11 -23.94
N LYS A 914 13.97 -27.65 -23.50
CA LYS A 914 14.76 -28.28 -22.44
C LYS A 914 14.07 -28.20 -21.07
N TYR A 915 13.39 -27.10 -20.79
CA TYR A 915 12.60 -26.89 -19.59
C TYR A 915 11.21 -26.38 -19.98
N THR A 916 10.16 -26.98 -19.43
CA THR A 916 8.77 -26.72 -19.87
C THR A 916 7.84 -26.81 -18.67
N TYR A 917 7.03 -25.77 -18.44
CA TYR A 917 6.10 -25.72 -17.31
C TYR A 917 4.75 -25.11 -17.66
N THR A 918 3.73 -25.54 -16.92
CA THR A 918 2.49 -24.81 -16.70
C THR A 918 2.50 -24.25 -15.28
N LEU A 919 2.30 -22.94 -15.14
CA LEU A 919 2.19 -22.27 -13.84
C LEU A 919 0.72 -21.90 -13.58
N GLU A 920 0.07 -22.61 -12.67
CA GLU A 920 -1.23 -22.21 -12.12
C GLU A 920 -0.97 -21.17 -11.04
N LEU A 921 -1.30 -19.91 -11.32
CA LEU A 921 -1.04 -18.78 -10.43
C LEU A 921 -1.97 -18.75 -9.22
N ARG A 922 -1.97 -17.63 -8.48
CA ARG A 922 -2.89 -17.41 -7.36
C ARG A 922 -4.36 -17.49 -7.82
N ASP A 923 -5.27 -17.89 -6.94
CA ASP A 923 -5.08 -18.32 -5.55
C ASP A 923 -5.32 -19.84 -5.38
N ARG A 924 -5.95 -20.27 -4.27
CA ARG A 924 -6.42 -21.65 -4.08
C ARG A 924 -7.95 -21.77 -4.09
N GLY A 925 -8.61 -20.87 -4.80
CA GLY A 925 -10.05 -20.79 -4.99
C GLY A 925 -10.78 -20.02 -3.89
N THR A 926 -10.15 -19.12 -3.14
CA THR A 926 -10.92 -18.15 -2.32
C THR A 926 -11.58 -17.12 -3.25
N TYR A 927 -10.85 -16.68 -4.26
CA TYR A 927 -11.31 -15.82 -5.36
C TYR A 927 -11.30 -16.54 -6.71
N GLY A 928 -10.35 -17.46 -6.92
CA GLY A 928 -10.21 -18.20 -8.17
C GLY A 928 -9.94 -17.29 -9.36
N PHE A 929 -10.93 -17.12 -10.24
CA PHE A 929 -10.82 -16.22 -11.40
C PHE A 929 -11.17 -14.76 -11.10
N SER A 930 -11.83 -14.44 -9.99
CA SER A 930 -12.12 -13.06 -9.55
C SER A 930 -11.05 -12.52 -8.59
N LEU A 931 -9.78 -12.87 -8.83
CA LEU A 931 -8.65 -12.51 -7.97
C LEU A 931 -8.52 -10.96 -7.91
N PRO A 932 -8.70 -10.31 -6.74
CA PRO A 932 -8.80 -8.86 -6.65
C PRO A 932 -7.57 -8.12 -7.17
N ALA A 933 -7.77 -6.94 -7.75
CA ALA A 933 -6.72 -6.11 -8.32
C ALA A 933 -5.55 -5.82 -7.34
N SER A 934 -5.85 -5.71 -6.04
CA SER A 934 -4.86 -5.55 -4.97
C SER A 934 -3.86 -6.72 -4.84
N GLN A 935 -4.19 -7.91 -5.35
CA GLN A 935 -3.29 -9.07 -5.39
C GLN A 935 -2.42 -9.14 -6.65
N ILE A 936 -2.62 -8.29 -7.66
CA ILE A 936 -1.83 -8.31 -8.90
C ILE A 936 -0.35 -8.09 -8.58
N GLN A 937 0.01 -6.99 -7.91
CA GLN A 937 1.42 -6.69 -7.56
C GLN A 937 2.09 -7.82 -6.76
N ALA A 938 1.37 -8.46 -5.83
CA ALA A 938 1.91 -9.56 -5.04
C ALA A 938 2.18 -10.81 -5.92
N THR A 939 1.23 -11.15 -6.80
CA THR A 939 1.32 -12.33 -7.68
C THR A 939 2.40 -12.16 -8.74
N VAL A 940 2.51 -10.99 -9.38
CA VAL A 940 3.51 -10.77 -10.43
C VAL A 940 4.93 -10.69 -9.85
N ARG A 941 5.12 -10.08 -8.66
CA ARG A 941 6.43 -10.01 -7.98
C ARG A 941 6.92 -11.37 -7.48
N GLU A 942 6.06 -12.18 -6.85
CA GLU A 942 6.46 -13.53 -6.40
C GLU A 942 6.78 -14.44 -7.59
N THR A 943 5.96 -14.39 -8.66
CA THR A 943 6.17 -15.21 -9.85
C THR A 943 7.43 -14.79 -10.61
N TRP A 944 7.72 -13.48 -10.72
CA TRP A 944 8.97 -12.98 -11.28
C TRP A 944 10.20 -13.54 -10.54
N ALA A 945 10.20 -13.55 -9.21
CA ALA A 945 11.33 -14.10 -8.45
C ALA A 945 11.51 -15.62 -8.66
N GLY A 946 10.41 -16.37 -8.75
CA GLY A 946 10.44 -17.80 -9.12
C GLY A 946 11.04 -18.04 -10.50
N VAL A 947 10.49 -17.37 -11.53
CA VAL A 947 10.94 -17.51 -12.92
C VAL A 947 12.37 -17.00 -13.10
N LEU A 948 12.75 -15.91 -12.45
CA LEU A 948 14.13 -15.40 -12.44
C LEU A 948 15.12 -16.40 -11.82
N ALA A 949 14.74 -17.08 -10.74
CA ALA A 949 15.57 -18.13 -10.14
C ALA A 949 15.74 -19.34 -11.09
N MET A 950 14.66 -19.75 -11.76
CA MET A 950 14.68 -20.84 -12.75
C MET A 950 15.56 -20.49 -13.98
N LEU A 951 15.36 -19.30 -14.55
CA LEU A 951 16.15 -18.82 -15.70
C LEU A 951 17.64 -18.68 -15.39
N ARG A 952 18.02 -18.35 -14.14
CA ARG A 952 19.42 -18.27 -13.68
C ARG A 952 20.06 -19.65 -13.43
N ALA A 953 19.26 -20.70 -13.27
CA ALA A 953 19.74 -22.07 -13.07
C ALA A 953 19.89 -22.87 -14.38
N ALA A 954 19.27 -22.40 -15.48
CA ALA A 954 19.40 -22.92 -16.84
C ALA A 954 20.44 -22.14 -17.65
#